data_AF-A0A834SZE4-F1
#
_entry.id   AF-A0A834SZE4-F1
#
_cell.length_a   1.000
_cell.length_b   1.000
_cell.length_c   1.000
_cell.angle_alpha   90.00
_cell.angle_beta   90.00
_cell.angle_gamma   90.00
#
_symmetry.space_group_name_H-M   'P 1'
#
loop_
_entity.id
_entity.type
_entity.pdbx_description
1 polymer ?
#
loop_
_entity_poly.entity_id
_entity_poly.type
_entity_poly.pdbx_seq_one_letter_code
_entity_poly.pdbx_strand_id
1 'polypeptide(L)'
;MEAKLIERLESAVTRLESLSSGFHSGGLPRGGGDAAFSGIDAVADPSIVAFDDLMTQYVGAVLRPAEKIGGLVLEVTKVLQEAFAVQKELLIMIKHTQKPDPAGVFEFLKPLNEVMSKATAMTEGKRSDFFNHLKAAVDSLSALAWIAFTGKGCGMSMPVAHVEESWQMAEFYSNKVFLNPHAVIHARRLVLVEYRNKDSNHVEWIKALKELYLPGLRDYIKNFYPLGPVWNPTGKPVAQSKAPTTSAPAPPVPPPAFLISSEPPQASSSKPKDGMSAVFQQINTGNVTAGLRKVTDDMKTKNRTDRTGIVGGGTSEKESRAGSHATSKAGPPKFELQMGRKWVVENQIGKKDLVIGDCDAKQSVYIYGCKDSVLQVQGKINNITVDKCTKMGVLFKDVVAACEMVNCNGVEVQCQGSAPTISVDNTSGCQIYLSKESLETSISTAKSSEINIMVPGAEPDGDWLPTLELRLIGNLDFQIVFTSSPSIASQSFIGVNYGQVADNLPPPEATAKLLQSTTIGKVRLYGADPAIIKALANSGIGIVIGAANGDIPNLASDPNSATQWINANVLPFYPASNITLITVGNEVVTSGDQGLISQLLPAMQNVQNALNAASLGGKIKVSTVHSMALLTQSDPPSSGSFDPKLRDTLKQMLAFQKDNGSPLAINPYPFFAYQSDPRPETLKFCLFQPNSGRVDSGNGKLYTNMFDAQVDAVHSALSSMGFQDIGIVVAETGWPTHGDSNEVGPSVDNAKAYNGNLITHLRSLVGTPLMPGKSVDTYIFALYDEDLKPGPTSERSFGLFKTDLTATYDVGLDKTSQKTPVTPVTPAPTTAQGWCVPKSGASDAQLQANIDYACSHGIDCGPIQAGGACFEPNTVASHAAYAMNLYYQTQGKNPWNCDFSQTATLTSQNPSYNACTYPGGST
;
A
#
# COMPACT_ATOMS: atom_id res chain seq x y z
N MET A 1 58.85 14.92 -16.33
CA MET A 1 58.26 13.60 -15.99
C MET A 1 58.10 13.57 -14.47
N GLU A 2 56.94 13.22 -13.94
CA GLU A 2 56.62 13.48 -12.53
C GLU A 2 57.16 12.39 -11.60
N ALA A 3 57.62 12.77 -10.40
CA ALA A 3 58.21 11.85 -9.42
C ALA A 3 57.26 10.69 -9.04
N LYS A 4 55.95 10.96 -8.91
CA LYS A 4 54.92 9.94 -8.64
C LYS A 4 54.78 8.89 -9.75
N LEU A 5 55.27 9.14 -10.96
CA LEU A 5 55.30 8.14 -12.03
C LEU A 5 56.55 7.25 -11.91
N ILE A 6 57.68 7.84 -11.50
CA ILE A 6 58.95 7.13 -11.26
C ILE A 6 58.80 6.18 -10.07
N GLU A 7 58.31 6.67 -8.93
CA GLU A 7 58.05 5.89 -7.70
C GLU A 7 57.11 4.69 -7.97
N ARG A 8 56.10 4.86 -8.83
CA ARG A 8 55.19 3.79 -9.27
C ARG A 8 55.83 2.81 -10.27
N LEU A 9 56.76 3.26 -11.11
CA LEU A 9 57.53 2.40 -12.01
C LEU A 9 58.55 1.57 -11.24
N GLU A 10 59.28 2.17 -10.30
CA GLU A 10 60.22 1.48 -9.41
C GLU A 10 59.49 0.39 -8.60
N SER A 11 58.37 0.74 -7.96
CA SER A 11 57.53 -0.23 -7.25
C SER A 11 57.00 -1.38 -8.14
N ALA A 12 56.73 -1.11 -9.42
CA ALA A 12 56.33 -2.14 -10.39
C ALA A 12 57.50 -3.03 -10.85
N VAL A 13 58.71 -2.47 -11.00
CA VAL A 13 59.92 -3.22 -11.36
C VAL A 13 60.31 -4.19 -10.24
N THR A 14 60.36 -3.74 -8.99
CA THR A 14 60.68 -4.61 -7.84
C THR A 14 59.69 -5.78 -7.70
N ARG A 15 58.42 -5.59 -8.10
CA ARG A 15 57.39 -6.65 -8.14
C ARG A 15 57.55 -7.63 -9.31
N LEU A 16 58.23 -7.25 -10.39
CA LEU A 16 58.57 -8.16 -11.50
C LEU A 16 59.85 -8.95 -11.20
N GLU A 17 60.82 -8.35 -10.53
CA GLU A 17 62.07 -9.02 -10.12
C GLU A 17 61.82 -10.13 -9.08
N SER A 18 60.88 -9.92 -8.15
CA SER A 18 60.47 -10.96 -7.20
C SER A 18 59.77 -12.15 -7.88
N LEU A 19 58.96 -11.90 -8.92
CA LEU A 19 58.32 -12.96 -9.72
C LEU A 19 59.33 -13.74 -10.58
N SER A 20 60.39 -13.09 -11.08
CA SER A 20 61.45 -13.75 -11.87
C SER A 20 62.32 -14.72 -11.06
N SER A 21 62.31 -14.63 -9.73
CA SER A 21 63.25 -15.35 -8.86
C SER A 21 62.86 -16.81 -8.58
N GLY A 22 61.61 -17.21 -8.85
CA GLY A 22 61.04 -18.50 -8.42
C GLY A 22 61.36 -19.73 -9.29
N PHE A 23 62.20 -19.62 -10.32
CA PHE A 23 62.25 -20.59 -11.44
C PHE A 23 63.56 -21.39 -11.63
N HIS A 24 64.30 -21.69 -10.56
CA HIS A 24 65.47 -22.59 -10.63
C HIS A 24 65.52 -23.65 -9.51
N SER A 25 66.07 -24.81 -9.87
CA SER A 25 66.33 -26.04 -9.08
C SER A 25 66.80 -25.86 -7.62
N GLY A 26 66.54 -26.76 -6.66
CA GLY A 26 65.93 -28.10 -6.73
C GLY A 26 66.83 -29.20 -6.12
N GLY A 27 66.33 -29.96 -5.14
CA GLY A 27 67.06 -31.10 -4.53
C GLY A 27 66.56 -31.52 -3.15
N LEU A 28 66.58 -32.83 -2.85
CA LEU A 28 66.28 -33.47 -1.56
C LEU A 28 67.51 -34.27 -1.09
N PRO A 29 67.75 -34.40 0.23
CA PRO A 29 67.39 -35.67 0.87
C PRO A 29 66.88 -35.57 2.33
N ARG A 30 66.40 -36.71 2.84
CA ARG A 30 65.78 -36.91 4.17
C ARG A 30 66.70 -36.62 5.37
N GLY A 31 66.10 -36.04 6.41
CA GLY A 31 66.46 -36.14 7.83
C GLY A 31 65.18 -35.96 8.66
N GLY A 32 65.10 -36.49 9.89
CA GLY A 32 63.86 -36.49 10.69
C GLY A 32 64.07 -36.03 12.14
N GLY A 33 63.01 -35.48 12.73
CA GLY A 33 62.98 -35.00 14.12
C GLY A 33 62.18 -33.69 14.26
N ASP A 34 61.17 -33.72 15.12
CA ASP A 34 60.56 -32.59 15.86
C ASP A 34 60.18 -31.28 15.15
N ALA A 35 58.89 -31.23 14.75
CA ALA A 35 57.95 -30.18 15.15
C ALA A 35 58.28 -28.68 14.90
N ALA A 36 58.65 -28.30 13.66
CA ALA A 36 58.57 -26.89 13.21
C ALA A 36 58.23 -26.73 11.71
N PHE A 37 56.95 -26.77 11.35
CA PHE A 37 56.43 -26.51 9.99
C PHE A 37 54.99 -25.95 10.05
N SER A 38 54.59 -24.91 9.32
CA SER A 38 55.37 -23.81 8.70
C SER A 38 54.48 -22.56 8.66
N GLY A 39 54.64 -21.63 9.60
CA GLY A 39 53.80 -20.43 9.72
C GLY A 39 54.02 -19.34 8.64
N ILE A 40 54.71 -19.68 7.55
CA ILE A 40 55.18 -18.74 6.52
C ILE A 40 54.21 -18.73 5.32
N ASP A 41 53.63 -19.88 4.98
CA ASP A 41 52.81 -20.06 3.78
C ASP A 41 51.47 -19.30 3.85
N ALA A 42 50.89 -19.15 5.05
CA ALA A 42 49.62 -18.45 5.27
C ALA A 42 49.74 -16.91 5.20
N VAL A 43 50.91 -16.36 5.53
CA VAL A 43 51.17 -14.90 5.49
C VAL A 43 51.39 -14.41 4.05
N ALA A 44 51.79 -15.31 3.14
CA ALA A 44 51.94 -15.04 1.71
C ALA A 44 50.65 -15.21 0.89
N ASP A 45 49.53 -15.60 1.51
CA ASP A 45 48.23 -15.75 0.81
C ASP A 45 47.73 -14.38 0.32
N PRO A 46 47.41 -14.20 -0.99
CA PRO A 46 47.01 -12.90 -1.54
C PRO A 46 45.80 -12.24 -0.84
N SER A 47 44.89 -13.03 -0.25
CA SER A 47 43.77 -12.50 0.52
C SER A 47 44.17 -12.03 1.91
N ILE A 48 45.21 -12.60 2.52
CA ILE A 48 45.72 -12.11 3.82
C ILE A 48 46.55 -10.84 3.60
N VAL A 49 47.41 -10.82 2.58
CA VAL A 49 48.18 -9.62 2.19
C VAL A 49 47.25 -8.45 1.83
N ALA A 50 46.19 -8.69 1.05
CA ALA A 50 45.23 -7.64 0.71
C ALA A 50 44.38 -7.17 1.92
N PHE A 51 44.32 -7.94 3.01
CA PHE A 51 43.68 -7.51 4.25
C PHE A 51 44.63 -6.66 5.12
N ASP A 52 45.93 -6.95 5.10
CA ASP A 52 46.95 -6.06 5.66
C ASP A 52 46.97 -4.70 4.93
N ASP A 53 46.94 -4.70 3.59
CA ASP A 53 46.79 -3.47 2.79
C ASP A 53 45.52 -2.69 3.20
N LEU A 54 44.39 -3.37 3.39
CA LEU A 54 43.13 -2.77 3.86
C LEU A 54 43.28 -2.15 5.26
N MET A 55 43.90 -2.86 6.20
CA MET A 55 44.12 -2.36 7.57
C MET A 55 45.06 -1.13 7.56
N THR A 56 46.16 -1.19 6.81
CA THR A 56 47.12 -0.08 6.69
C THR A 56 46.49 1.14 6.02
N GLN A 57 45.76 0.95 4.92
CA GLN A 57 45.14 2.04 4.17
C GLN A 57 43.95 2.66 4.93
N TYR A 58 42.97 1.85 5.31
CA TYR A 58 41.66 2.32 5.76
C TYR A 58 41.53 2.37 7.29
N VAL A 59 41.85 1.30 8.03
CA VAL A 59 41.79 1.35 9.52
C VAL A 59 42.78 2.39 10.04
N GLY A 60 43.97 2.44 9.44
CA GLY A 60 44.94 3.53 9.67
C GLY A 60 44.44 4.93 9.29
N ALA A 61 43.46 5.06 8.38
CA ALA A 61 42.81 6.34 8.07
C ALA A 61 41.74 6.74 9.08
N VAL A 62 41.06 5.79 9.73
CA VAL A 62 40.14 6.07 10.85
C VAL A 62 40.93 6.48 12.11
N LEU A 63 42.05 5.81 12.37
CA LEU A 63 42.86 6.05 13.58
C LEU A 63 43.49 7.47 13.60
N ARG A 64 44.06 7.93 12.47
CA ARG A 64 44.72 9.24 12.35
C ARG A 64 43.90 10.45 12.85
N PRO A 65 42.62 10.64 12.49
CA PRO A 65 41.79 11.69 13.08
C PRO A 65 41.31 11.35 14.49
N ALA A 66 41.10 10.07 14.84
CA ALA A 66 40.73 9.67 16.20
C ALA A 66 41.80 10.05 17.23
N GLU A 67 43.08 9.92 16.89
CA GLU A 67 44.22 10.30 17.73
C GLU A 67 44.25 11.79 18.05
N LYS A 68 43.80 12.64 17.11
CA LYS A 68 43.68 14.10 17.31
C LYS A 68 42.48 14.48 18.17
N ILE A 69 41.37 13.74 18.06
CA ILE A 69 40.14 13.94 18.86
C ILE A 69 40.36 13.49 20.31
N GLY A 70 41.01 12.33 20.48
CA GLY A 70 41.26 11.72 21.78
C GLY A 70 40.03 11.12 22.46
N GLY A 71 40.20 10.80 23.75
CA GLY A 71 39.15 10.27 24.63
C GLY A 71 38.38 9.06 24.07
N LEU A 72 37.07 9.03 24.34
CA LEU A 72 36.17 7.94 23.97
C LEU A 72 36.12 7.66 22.46
N VAL A 73 36.39 8.64 21.60
CA VAL A 73 36.46 8.44 20.13
C VAL A 73 37.73 7.67 19.75
N LEU A 74 38.86 7.99 20.37
CA LEU A 74 40.09 7.21 20.20
C LEU A 74 39.98 5.80 20.78
N GLU A 75 39.33 5.65 21.93
CA GLU A 75 39.12 4.35 22.58
C GLU A 75 38.26 3.41 21.73
N VAL A 76 37.09 3.87 21.24
CA VAL A 76 36.24 3.01 20.38
C VAL A 76 36.89 2.73 19.03
N THR A 77 37.72 3.65 18.51
CA THR A 77 38.50 3.42 17.28
C THR A 77 39.57 2.33 17.48
N LYS A 78 40.17 2.24 18.67
CA LYS A 78 41.09 1.15 19.02
C LYS A 78 40.38 -0.19 19.16
N VAL A 79 39.16 -0.22 19.73
CA VAL A 79 38.32 -1.44 19.74
C VAL A 79 37.90 -1.86 18.33
N LEU A 80 37.66 -0.91 17.42
CA LEU A 80 37.42 -1.20 16.00
C LEU A 80 38.69 -1.74 15.31
N GLN A 81 39.86 -1.18 15.59
CA GLN A 81 41.15 -1.71 15.09
C GLN A 81 41.41 -3.15 15.58
N GLU A 82 41.12 -3.42 16.86
CA GLU A 82 41.18 -4.73 17.49
C GLU A 82 40.21 -5.73 16.82
N ALA A 83 38.99 -5.31 16.48
CA ALA A 83 38.02 -6.15 15.78
C ALA A 83 38.48 -6.53 14.36
N PHE A 84 39.08 -5.60 13.61
CA PHE A 84 39.69 -5.91 12.30
C PHE A 84 40.92 -6.82 12.45
N ALA A 85 41.76 -6.63 13.48
CA ALA A 85 42.88 -7.54 13.74
C ALA A 85 42.40 -8.97 14.05
N VAL A 86 41.34 -9.12 14.86
CA VAL A 86 40.71 -10.43 15.11
C VAL A 86 40.10 -11.02 13.83
N GLN A 87 39.50 -10.21 12.96
CA GLN A 87 39.01 -10.66 11.65
C GLN A 87 40.14 -11.26 10.80
N LYS A 88 41.34 -10.67 10.82
CA LYS A 88 42.51 -11.22 10.12
C LYS A 88 42.89 -12.60 10.64
N GLU A 89 42.98 -12.77 11.96
CA GLU A 89 43.31 -14.05 12.58
C GLU A 89 42.25 -15.13 12.28
N LEU A 90 40.97 -14.76 12.23
CA LEU A 90 39.89 -15.65 11.77
C LEU A 90 40.08 -16.05 10.30
N LEU A 91 40.41 -15.11 9.41
CA LEU A 91 40.68 -15.39 7.99
C LEU A 91 41.89 -16.33 7.80
N ILE A 92 42.93 -16.20 8.63
CA ILE A 92 44.07 -17.14 8.67
C ILE A 92 43.61 -18.52 9.17
N MET A 93 42.85 -18.58 10.27
CA MET A 93 42.35 -19.84 10.82
C MET A 93 41.46 -20.63 9.84
N ILE A 94 40.65 -19.97 9.01
CA ILE A 94 39.82 -20.61 7.98
C ILE A 94 40.64 -21.43 6.97
N LYS A 95 41.87 -21.01 6.66
CA LYS A 95 42.81 -21.74 5.78
C LYS A 95 43.29 -23.06 6.40
N HIS A 96 43.11 -23.24 7.70
CA HIS A 96 43.56 -24.41 8.48
C HIS A 96 42.42 -25.18 9.17
N THR A 97 41.18 -24.72 9.04
CA THR A 97 39.99 -25.25 9.73
C THR A 97 38.99 -25.86 8.75
N GLN A 98 38.44 -27.02 9.10
CA GLN A 98 37.35 -27.66 8.37
C GLN A 98 36.05 -26.89 8.57
N LYS A 99 35.23 -26.77 7.52
CA LYS A 99 33.94 -26.05 7.58
C LYS A 99 33.12 -26.50 8.80
N PRO A 100 32.85 -25.62 9.78
CA PRO A 100 32.11 -25.99 10.98
C PRO A 100 30.61 -26.20 10.72
N ASP A 101 29.98 -26.91 11.65
CA ASP A 101 28.53 -26.93 11.83
C ASP A 101 28.05 -25.65 12.54
N PRO A 102 26.73 -25.37 12.65
CA PRO A 102 26.24 -24.12 13.25
C PRO A 102 26.72 -23.88 14.69
N ALA A 103 26.97 -24.93 15.47
CA ALA A 103 27.56 -24.82 16.80
C ALA A 103 29.05 -24.44 16.75
N GLY A 104 29.83 -25.06 15.84
CA GLY A 104 31.22 -24.72 15.61
C GLY A 104 31.41 -23.31 15.01
N VAL A 105 30.44 -22.78 14.26
CA VAL A 105 30.45 -21.38 13.80
C VAL A 105 30.44 -20.41 15.00
N PHE A 106 29.62 -20.69 16.02
CA PHE A 106 29.53 -19.83 17.21
C PHE A 106 30.84 -19.80 18.00
N GLU A 107 31.44 -20.98 18.29
CA GLU A 107 32.74 -21.06 18.99
C GLU A 107 33.88 -20.47 18.14
N PHE A 108 33.84 -20.60 16.81
CA PHE A 108 34.81 -19.99 15.91
C PHE A 108 34.77 -18.45 15.94
N LEU A 109 33.57 -17.86 15.96
CA LEU A 109 33.39 -16.40 15.97
C LEU A 109 33.58 -15.75 17.35
N LYS A 110 33.72 -16.55 18.40
CA LYS A 110 33.81 -16.08 19.79
C LYS A 110 34.82 -14.94 20.03
N PRO A 111 36.05 -14.95 19.48
CA PRO A 111 36.98 -13.83 19.67
C PRO A 111 36.47 -12.50 19.10
N LEU A 112 35.74 -12.53 17.98
CA LEU A 112 35.14 -11.34 17.38
C LEU A 112 33.95 -10.86 18.22
N ASN A 113 33.11 -11.80 18.68
CA ASN A 113 31.95 -11.50 19.54
C ASN A 113 32.38 -10.87 20.88
N GLU A 114 33.52 -11.27 21.44
CA GLU A 114 34.09 -10.67 22.66
C GLU A 114 34.50 -9.21 22.44
N VAL A 115 35.15 -8.89 21.32
CA VAL A 115 35.50 -7.49 20.97
C VAL A 115 34.28 -6.65 20.60
N MET A 116 33.27 -7.22 19.92
CA MET A 116 32.00 -6.55 19.65
C MET A 116 31.20 -6.27 20.93
N SER A 117 31.23 -7.18 21.90
CA SER A 117 30.61 -6.98 23.22
C SER A 117 31.31 -5.88 24.02
N LYS A 118 32.65 -5.87 23.99
CA LYS A 118 33.49 -4.81 24.55
C LYS A 118 33.17 -3.44 23.95
N ALA A 119 32.90 -3.37 22.65
CA ALA A 119 32.48 -2.16 21.97
C ALA A 119 31.07 -1.71 22.42
N THR A 120 30.09 -2.63 22.43
CA THR A 120 28.70 -2.34 22.84
C THR A 120 28.63 -1.76 24.26
N ALA A 121 29.39 -2.32 25.20
CA ALA A 121 29.47 -1.83 26.58
C ALA A 121 29.91 -0.35 26.69
N MET A 122 30.65 0.19 25.71
CA MET A 122 31.00 1.62 25.67
C MET A 122 29.81 2.54 25.38
N THR A 123 28.67 2.00 24.92
CA THR A 123 27.44 2.75 24.64
C THR A 123 26.37 2.62 25.72
N GLU A 124 26.62 1.84 26.77
CA GLU A 124 25.70 1.60 27.87
C GLU A 124 25.78 2.66 28.97
N GLY A 125 24.71 2.79 29.77
CA GLY A 125 24.67 3.72 30.91
C GLY A 125 24.40 5.18 30.52
N LYS A 126 25.11 6.13 31.16
CA LYS A 126 24.87 7.56 30.98
C LYS A 126 25.45 8.05 29.65
N ARG A 127 24.58 8.53 28.77
CA ARG A 127 24.93 9.07 27.44
C ARG A 127 26.09 10.08 27.50
N SER A 128 27.15 9.75 26.77
CA SER A 128 28.35 10.60 26.57
C SER A 128 28.12 11.65 25.48
N ASP A 129 28.85 12.77 25.54
CA ASP A 129 28.91 13.78 24.48
C ASP A 129 29.36 13.17 23.14
N PHE A 130 30.17 12.11 23.18
CA PHE A 130 30.63 11.38 21.99
C PHE A 130 29.71 10.21 21.58
N PHE A 131 28.50 10.09 22.14
CA PHE A 131 27.59 8.96 21.88
C PHE A 131 27.34 8.69 20.38
N ASN A 132 27.22 9.74 19.56
CA ASN A 132 27.04 9.58 18.11
C ASN A 132 28.26 8.94 17.42
N HIS A 133 29.48 9.19 17.91
CA HIS A 133 30.70 8.54 17.43
C HIS A 133 30.80 7.10 17.94
N LEU A 134 30.54 6.89 19.23
CA LEU A 134 30.53 5.57 19.86
C LEU A 134 29.56 4.63 19.13
N LYS A 135 28.32 5.06 18.87
CA LYS A 135 27.35 4.24 18.15
C LYS A 135 27.66 4.04 16.66
N ALA A 136 28.19 5.03 15.96
CA ALA A 136 28.67 4.85 14.59
C ALA A 136 29.76 3.76 14.49
N ALA A 137 30.73 3.75 15.42
CA ALA A 137 31.74 2.70 15.47
C ALA A 137 31.15 1.33 15.86
N VAL A 138 30.41 1.25 16.97
CA VAL A 138 29.83 0.00 17.50
C VAL A 138 28.94 -0.69 16.46
N ASP A 139 27.98 0.04 15.88
CA ASP A 139 27.02 -0.56 14.96
C ASP A 139 27.70 -0.99 13.65
N SER A 140 28.79 -0.33 13.24
CA SER A 140 29.58 -0.71 12.05
C SER A 140 30.34 -2.04 12.21
N LEU A 141 30.61 -2.50 13.44
CA LEU A 141 31.26 -3.80 13.66
C LEU A 141 30.40 -4.99 13.23
N SER A 142 29.07 -4.82 13.16
CA SER A 142 28.14 -5.85 12.67
C SER A 142 28.47 -6.34 11.25
N ALA A 143 29.08 -5.48 10.43
CA ALA A 143 29.55 -5.83 9.09
C ALA A 143 30.62 -6.94 9.10
N LEU A 144 31.46 -7.06 10.14
CA LEU A 144 32.49 -8.09 10.24
C LEU A 144 31.91 -9.51 10.37
N ALA A 145 30.66 -9.64 10.79
CA ALA A 145 29.97 -10.92 10.91
C ALA A 145 29.78 -11.66 9.56
N TRP A 146 30.07 -11.04 8.40
CA TRP A 146 30.04 -11.68 7.08
C TRP A 146 30.78 -13.04 7.03
N ILE A 147 31.81 -13.19 7.86
CA ILE A 147 32.65 -14.39 7.99
C ILE A 147 31.91 -15.58 8.64
N ALA A 148 30.71 -15.37 9.17
CA ALA A 148 29.78 -16.40 9.63
C ALA A 148 29.01 -17.09 8.48
N PHE A 149 29.03 -16.52 7.26
CA PHE A 149 28.28 -17.05 6.13
C PHE A 149 28.74 -18.46 5.73
N THR A 150 27.88 -19.46 5.94
CA THR A 150 28.17 -20.87 5.60
C THR A 150 27.49 -21.34 4.32
N GLY A 151 26.70 -20.51 3.64
CA GLY A 151 26.10 -20.79 2.34
C GLY A 151 24.67 -20.27 2.20
N LYS A 152 24.13 -20.33 0.98
CA LYS A 152 22.73 -19.97 0.71
C LYS A 152 21.80 -20.87 1.53
N GLY A 153 21.13 -20.28 2.54
CA GLY A 153 20.29 -20.99 3.51
C GLY A 153 20.73 -20.86 4.97
N CYS A 154 21.89 -20.26 5.28
CA CYS A 154 22.36 -20.08 6.67
C CYS A 154 21.73 -18.87 7.42
N GLY A 155 20.58 -18.36 6.98
CA GLY A 155 19.90 -17.21 7.61
C GLY A 155 20.58 -15.84 7.41
N MET A 156 21.61 -15.75 6.56
CA MET A 156 22.35 -14.50 6.28
C MET A 156 22.29 -14.13 4.80
N SER A 157 22.40 -12.83 4.52
CA SER A 157 22.59 -12.30 3.17
C SER A 157 23.98 -12.65 2.62
N MET A 158 24.20 -12.47 1.31
CA MET A 158 25.50 -12.72 0.70
C MET A 158 26.56 -11.77 1.30
N PRO A 159 27.82 -12.21 1.55
CA PRO A 159 28.82 -11.43 2.32
C PRO A 159 29.05 -9.97 1.91
N VAL A 160 28.95 -9.67 0.60
CA VAL A 160 29.05 -8.30 0.07
C VAL A 160 27.83 -7.47 0.51
N ALA A 161 26.62 -8.02 0.34
CA ALA A 161 25.36 -7.41 0.76
C ALA A 161 25.28 -7.27 2.28
N HIS A 162 25.73 -8.27 3.06
CA HIS A 162 25.80 -8.20 4.53
C HIS A 162 26.58 -6.97 5.00
N VAL A 163 27.69 -6.63 4.35
CA VAL A 163 28.48 -5.41 4.68
C VAL A 163 27.77 -4.13 4.26
N GLU A 164 27.11 -4.11 3.10
CA GLU A 164 26.35 -2.95 2.61
C GLU A 164 25.08 -2.68 3.45
N GLU A 165 24.39 -3.73 3.88
CA GLU A 165 23.24 -3.71 4.80
C GLU A 165 23.67 -3.28 6.21
N SER A 166 24.75 -3.88 6.75
CA SER A 166 25.28 -3.55 8.08
C SER A 166 25.76 -2.09 8.18
N TRP A 167 26.35 -1.54 7.10
CA TRP A 167 26.76 -0.14 7.08
C TRP A 167 25.59 0.84 7.23
N GLN A 168 24.40 0.53 6.71
CA GLN A 168 23.24 1.42 6.78
C GLN A 168 22.83 1.73 8.24
N MET A 169 23.03 0.79 9.16
CA MET A 169 22.77 0.98 10.59
C MET A 169 23.73 2.00 11.21
N ALA A 170 25.02 1.91 10.88
CA ALA A 170 26.04 2.88 11.31
C ALA A 170 25.88 4.27 10.64
N GLU A 171 25.33 4.32 9.42
CA GLU A 171 25.12 5.55 8.66
C GLU A 171 24.15 6.52 9.37
N PHE A 172 23.14 6.01 10.08
CA PHE A 172 22.19 6.83 10.85
C PHE A 172 22.85 7.69 11.94
N TYR A 173 23.85 7.15 12.64
CA TYR A 173 24.63 7.89 13.62
C TYR A 173 25.74 8.73 12.98
N SER A 174 26.37 8.20 11.92
CA SER A 174 27.37 8.91 11.14
C SER A 174 26.86 10.24 10.56
N ASN A 175 25.65 10.24 10.03
CA ASN A 175 25.00 11.43 9.46
C ASN A 175 24.72 12.53 10.49
N LYS A 176 24.75 12.25 11.80
CA LYS A 176 24.57 13.27 12.87
C LYS A 176 25.86 14.05 13.19
N VAL A 177 27.01 13.60 12.67
CA VAL A 177 28.31 14.26 12.83
C VAL A 177 28.70 15.08 11.58
N PHE A 178 28.08 14.79 10.42
CA PHE A 178 28.36 15.44 9.12
C PHE A 178 27.64 16.79 8.90
N LEU A 179 28.27 17.93 9.27
CA LEU A 179 27.83 19.25 8.78
C LEU A 179 29.01 20.21 8.51
N ASN A 180 29.33 20.45 7.23
CA ASN A 180 30.24 21.49 6.73
C ASN A 180 29.69 22.02 5.37
N PRO A 181 29.73 23.33 5.03
CA PRO A 181 28.61 23.94 4.30
C PRO A 181 28.66 23.93 2.75
N HIS A 182 29.74 23.44 2.11
CA HIS A 182 29.94 23.63 0.67
C HIS A 182 29.17 22.68 -0.28
N ALA A 183 28.27 21.83 0.25
CA ALA A 183 27.52 20.84 -0.54
C ALA A 183 25.99 20.91 -0.40
N VAL A 184 25.44 21.86 0.38
CA VAL A 184 24.02 21.84 0.76
C VAL A 184 23.32 23.19 0.52
N ILE A 185 22.62 23.28 -0.61
CA ILE A 185 21.50 24.22 -0.84
C ILE A 185 20.14 23.47 -0.91
N HIS A 186 20.16 22.14 -1.11
CA HIS A 186 18.95 21.32 -1.30
C HIS A 186 18.95 20.03 -0.44
N ALA A 187 18.95 20.17 0.90
CA ALA A 187 18.54 19.07 1.81
C ALA A 187 18.20 19.58 3.24
N ARG A 188 17.04 19.13 3.76
CA ARG A 188 16.63 19.05 5.19
C ARG A 188 17.07 20.17 6.15
N ARG A 189 16.18 21.14 6.37
CA ARG A 189 16.22 22.05 7.54
C ARG A 189 15.67 21.37 8.81
N LEU A 190 16.32 20.29 9.29
CA LEU A 190 16.19 19.75 10.67
C LEU A 190 17.11 18.51 10.87
N VAL A 191 18.41 18.74 11.09
CA VAL A 191 19.34 17.77 11.73
C VAL A 191 20.25 18.57 12.68
N LEU A 192 20.61 18.00 13.81
CA LEU A 192 21.24 18.74 14.91
C LEU A 192 22.66 19.23 14.61
N VAL A 193 23.00 20.36 15.22
CA VAL A 193 24.28 21.06 15.12
C VAL A 193 25.05 20.86 16.42
N GLU A 194 26.03 19.97 16.41
CA GLU A 194 26.80 19.59 17.62
C GLU A 194 28.27 20.05 17.56
N TYR A 195 28.97 19.78 16.44
CA TYR A 195 30.42 20.07 16.28
C TYR A 195 30.77 21.13 15.21
N ARG A 196 29.76 21.74 14.56
CA ARG A 196 29.81 22.69 13.42
C ARG A 196 30.93 23.76 13.43
N ASN A 197 31.42 24.17 14.59
CA ASN A 197 32.43 25.24 14.76
C ASN A 197 33.58 24.86 15.73
N LYS A 198 33.83 23.58 16.02
CA LYS A 198 34.75 23.14 17.11
C LYS A 198 36.02 22.44 16.63
N ASP A 199 35.90 21.31 15.93
CA ASP A 199 37.05 20.61 15.34
C ASP A 199 36.62 19.85 14.06
N SER A 200 37.44 19.97 13.02
CA SER A 200 37.29 19.28 11.74
C SER A 200 37.62 17.79 11.79
N ASN A 201 38.44 17.32 12.75
CA ASN A 201 38.87 15.92 12.81
C ASN A 201 37.68 14.96 12.99
N HIS A 202 36.61 15.37 13.69
CA HIS A 202 35.35 14.61 13.79
C HIS A 202 34.75 14.27 12.42
N VAL A 203 34.82 15.21 11.47
CA VAL A 203 34.29 15.01 10.11
C VAL A 203 35.26 14.18 9.25
N GLU A 204 36.57 14.29 9.47
CA GLU A 204 37.56 13.39 8.85
C GLU A 204 37.38 11.93 9.33
N TRP A 205 37.13 11.73 10.63
CA TRP A 205 36.94 10.43 11.25
C TRP A 205 35.78 9.65 10.64
N ILE A 206 34.60 10.27 10.50
CA ILE A 206 33.43 9.62 9.91
C ILE A 206 33.64 9.31 8.41
N LYS A 207 34.34 10.18 7.67
CA LYS A 207 34.68 9.90 6.25
C LYS A 207 35.53 8.65 6.12
N ALA A 208 36.62 8.58 6.90
CA ALA A 208 37.47 7.41 6.91
C ALA A 208 36.73 6.16 7.39
N LEU A 209 35.84 6.29 8.38
CA LEU A 209 34.99 5.18 8.86
C LEU A 209 34.07 4.67 7.74
N LYS A 210 33.43 5.56 6.96
CA LYS A 210 32.64 5.15 5.79
C LYS A 210 33.51 4.49 4.72
N GLU A 211 34.65 5.10 4.38
CA GLU A 211 35.57 4.57 3.36
C GLU A 211 36.14 3.18 3.71
N LEU A 212 36.32 2.89 5.01
CA LEU A 212 36.75 1.57 5.52
C LEU A 212 35.76 0.45 5.19
N TYR A 213 34.46 0.69 5.25
CA TYR A 213 33.46 -0.32 4.89
C TYR A 213 33.10 -0.25 3.41
N LEU A 214 32.87 0.96 2.89
CA LEU A 214 32.46 1.27 1.53
C LEU A 214 33.38 2.37 0.94
N PRO A 215 34.42 2.04 0.17
CA PRO A 215 34.61 0.77 -0.54
C PRO A 215 35.32 -0.37 0.22
N GLY A 216 36.13 -0.08 1.25
CA GLY A 216 37.24 -0.95 1.70
C GLY A 216 36.88 -2.42 1.90
N LEU A 217 36.13 -2.73 2.98
CA LEU A 217 35.77 -4.10 3.35
C LEU A 217 34.89 -4.78 2.29
N ARG A 218 33.94 -4.05 1.70
CA ARG A 218 33.09 -4.59 0.64
C ARG A 218 33.90 -5.06 -0.57
N ASP A 219 34.79 -4.22 -1.09
CA ASP A 219 35.55 -4.54 -2.29
C ASP A 219 36.62 -5.61 -2.02
N TYR A 220 37.16 -5.68 -0.80
CA TYR A 220 37.95 -6.82 -0.34
C TYR A 220 37.15 -8.14 -0.41
N ILE A 221 35.96 -8.20 0.21
CA ILE A 221 35.11 -9.41 0.22
C ILE A 221 34.70 -9.78 -1.21
N LYS A 222 34.32 -8.80 -2.02
CA LYS A 222 33.94 -9.00 -3.43
C LYS A 222 35.05 -9.63 -4.27
N ASN A 223 36.31 -9.29 -4.00
CA ASN A 223 37.46 -9.79 -4.74
C ASN A 223 37.96 -11.16 -4.25
N PHE A 224 37.90 -11.45 -2.94
CA PHE A 224 38.51 -12.65 -2.34
C PHE A 224 37.50 -13.67 -1.79
N TYR A 225 36.32 -13.25 -1.34
CA TYR A 225 35.29 -14.08 -0.70
C TYR A 225 33.85 -13.79 -1.19
N PRO A 226 33.57 -13.65 -2.51
CA PRO A 226 32.24 -13.27 -3.01
C PRO A 226 31.14 -14.30 -2.72
N LEU A 227 31.51 -15.54 -2.39
CA LEU A 227 30.61 -16.62 -1.99
C LEU A 227 30.78 -17.04 -0.51
N GLY A 228 31.49 -16.22 0.29
CA GLY A 228 31.83 -16.51 1.68
C GLY A 228 33.18 -17.19 1.88
N PRO A 229 33.52 -17.54 3.14
CA PRO A 229 34.82 -18.08 3.49
C PRO A 229 35.08 -19.46 2.88
N VAL A 230 36.29 -19.64 2.35
CA VAL A 230 36.75 -20.88 1.72
C VAL A 230 37.50 -21.74 2.73
N TRP A 231 36.75 -22.57 3.45
CA TRP A 231 37.25 -23.50 4.47
C TRP A 231 38.10 -24.63 3.87
N ASN A 232 39.10 -25.10 4.62
CA ASN A 232 39.98 -26.18 4.19
C ASN A 232 39.34 -27.56 4.41
N PRO A 233 39.07 -28.38 3.36
CA PRO A 233 38.45 -29.70 3.51
C PRO A 233 39.26 -30.71 4.34
N THR A 234 40.58 -30.47 4.49
CA THR A 234 41.52 -31.26 5.28
C THR A 234 42.01 -30.54 6.55
N GLY A 235 41.38 -29.41 6.89
CA GLY A 235 41.68 -28.64 8.09
C GLY A 235 41.30 -29.36 9.38
N LYS A 236 41.71 -28.78 10.52
CA LYS A 236 41.30 -29.26 11.85
C LYS A 236 39.82 -28.95 12.07
N PRO A 237 39.03 -29.84 12.69
CA PRO A 237 37.67 -29.49 13.12
C PRO A 237 37.70 -28.48 14.26
N VAL A 238 36.68 -27.62 14.36
CA VAL A 238 36.52 -26.71 15.50
C VAL A 238 36.27 -27.52 16.78
N ALA A 239 36.99 -27.22 17.85
CA ALA A 239 36.90 -27.96 19.11
C ALA A 239 35.62 -27.56 19.89
N GLN A 240 34.56 -28.35 19.73
CA GLN A 240 33.31 -28.17 20.47
C GLN A 240 33.51 -28.41 21.99
N SER A 241 33.05 -27.47 22.80
CA SER A 241 33.10 -27.56 24.27
C SER A 241 32.08 -28.59 24.78
N LYS A 242 32.51 -29.52 25.64
CA LYS A 242 31.60 -30.52 26.23
C LYS A 242 30.69 -29.85 27.26
N ALA A 243 29.38 -29.88 26.99
CA ALA A 243 28.37 -29.43 27.95
C ALA A 243 28.39 -30.26 29.26
N PRO A 244 28.05 -29.66 30.42
CA PRO A 244 27.97 -30.38 31.68
C PRO A 244 26.86 -31.44 31.67
N THR A 245 27.17 -32.65 32.14
CA THR A 245 26.19 -33.74 32.26
C THR A 245 25.30 -33.56 33.51
N THR A 246 23.99 -33.40 33.31
CA THR A 246 22.97 -33.56 34.36
C THR A 246 22.18 -34.87 34.14
N SER A 247 21.68 -35.46 35.21
CA SER A 247 21.29 -36.88 35.27
C SER A 247 19.80 -37.15 34.98
N ALA A 248 19.52 -38.27 34.31
CA ALA A 248 18.17 -38.76 34.05
C ALA A 248 17.67 -39.73 35.16
N PRO A 249 16.39 -39.65 35.57
CA PRO A 249 15.68 -40.71 36.30
C PRO A 249 15.21 -41.86 35.37
N ALA A 250 14.83 -43.01 35.94
CA ALA A 250 14.52 -44.26 35.21
C ALA A 250 13.01 -44.64 35.20
N PRO A 251 12.54 -45.46 34.23
CA PRO A 251 11.12 -45.85 34.04
C PRO A 251 10.71 -47.14 34.82
N PRO A 252 9.42 -47.41 35.06
CA PRO A 252 8.51 -48.16 34.13
C PRO A 252 7.08 -47.51 34.08
N VAL A 253 5.91 -48.08 33.69
CA VAL A 253 5.36 -49.44 33.43
C VAL A 253 4.20 -49.40 32.37
N PRO A 254 4.13 -50.32 31.38
CA PRO A 254 2.92 -50.68 30.59
C PRO A 254 2.27 -51.99 31.13
N PRO A 255 0.97 -52.34 30.90
CA PRO A 255 0.23 -52.37 29.61
C PRO A 255 -1.28 -51.95 29.80
N PRO A 256 -2.33 -52.32 29.00
CA PRO A 256 -2.41 -53.16 27.79
C PRO A 256 -3.12 -52.53 26.57
N ALA A 257 -3.15 -53.30 25.47
CA ALA A 257 -3.61 -52.89 24.15
C ALA A 257 -4.79 -53.75 23.65
N PHE A 258 -5.37 -53.36 22.51
CA PHE A 258 -6.18 -54.24 21.67
C PHE A 258 -5.63 -54.28 20.23
N LEU A 259 -5.18 -55.47 19.81
CA LEU A 259 -5.50 -56.17 18.55
C LEU A 259 -5.26 -55.46 17.19
N ILE A 260 -4.55 -56.01 16.17
CA ILE A 260 -4.04 -57.38 15.89
C ILE A 260 -2.77 -57.31 14.97
N SER A 261 -2.01 -58.41 14.95
CA SER A 261 -0.81 -58.82 14.16
C SER A 261 -0.87 -58.58 12.61
N SER A 262 0.17 -58.78 11.77
CA SER A 262 1.42 -59.58 11.85
C SER A 262 2.53 -59.10 10.85
N GLU A 263 3.70 -59.78 10.82
CA GLU A 263 4.91 -59.44 10.04
C GLU A 263 5.09 -60.16 8.64
N PRO A 264 6.11 -59.80 7.79
CA PRO A 264 6.29 -60.15 6.35
C PRO A 264 7.23 -61.40 6.12
N PRO A 265 7.98 -61.69 4.99
CA PRO A 265 8.23 -60.97 3.71
C PRO A 265 8.45 -61.80 2.38
N GLN A 266 8.88 -61.09 1.30
CA GLN A 266 9.58 -61.55 0.05
C GLN A 266 8.76 -62.35 -1.02
N ALA A 267 9.12 -62.39 -2.33
CA ALA A 267 10.31 -61.93 -3.09
C ALA A 267 10.03 -61.46 -4.56
N SER A 268 10.95 -60.66 -5.14
CA SER A 268 11.34 -60.50 -6.59
C SER A 268 10.27 -60.41 -7.72
N SER A 269 10.30 -59.46 -8.66
CA SER A 269 11.40 -59.25 -9.65
C SER A 269 11.22 -58.03 -10.60
N SER A 270 12.32 -57.61 -11.24
CA SER A 270 12.49 -56.80 -12.50
C SER A 270 11.50 -55.70 -12.96
N LYS A 271 12.01 -54.45 -12.93
CA LYS A 271 11.94 -53.27 -13.87
C LYS A 271 11.05 -53.32 -15.16
N PRO A 272 10.65 -52.15 -15.74
CA PRO A 272 11.06 -50.75 -15.46
C PRO A 272 9.89 -49.77 -15.17
N LYS A 273 10.16 -48.46 -15.19
CA LYS A 273 9.22 -47.36 -14.90
C LYS A 273 8.52 -46.82 -16.15
N ASP A 274 7.30 -46.33 -15.99
CA ASP A 274 6.66 -45.36 -16.87
C ASP A 274 6.13 -44.16 -16.06
N GLY A 275 6.09 -42.95 -16.63
CA GLY A 275 5.58 -41.77 -15.93
C GLY A 275 6.05 -40.40 -16.44
N MET A 276 5.24 -39.79 -17.32
CA MET A 276 5.15 -38.36 -17.69
C MET A 276 6.38 -37.58 -18.20
N SER A 277 7.62 -37.95 -17.89
CA SER A 277 8.81 -37.33 -18.51
C SER A 277 9.03 -37.77 -19.97
N ALA A 278 8.56 -38.97 -20.33
CA ALA A 278 8.66 -39.50 -21.69
C ALA A 278 7.75 -38.78 -22.71
N VAL A 279 6.62 -38.19 -22.25
CA VAL A 279 5.63 -37.54 -23.13
C VAL A 279 6.18 -36.24 -23.73
N PHE A 280 6.89 -35.44 -22.93
CA PHE A 280 7.44 -34.16 -23.39
C PHE A 280 8.63 -34.29 -24.34
N GLN A 281 9.24 -35.47 -24.48
CA GLN A 281 10.29 -35.72 -25.49
C GLN A 281 9.76 -36.09 -26.88
N GLN A 282 8.49 -36.47 -27.03
CA GLN A 282 7.90 -36.83 -28.33
C GLN A 282 7.33 -35.65 -29.13
N ILE A 283 7.13 -34.48 -28.50
CA ILE A 283 6.51 -33.31 -29.17
C ILE A 283 7.52 -32.51 -30.01
N ASN A 284 8.83 -32.70 -29.80
CA ASN A 284 9.88 -31.85 -30.39
C ASN A 284 10.53 -32.42 -31.67
N THR A 285 9.88 -33.37 -32.36
CA THR A 285 10.35 -33.94 -33.62
C THR A 285 9.36 -33.75 -34.78
N GLY A 286 9.42 -32.58 -35.43
CA GLY A 286 9.16 -32.41 -36.86
C GLY A 286 7.73 -32.59 -37.42
N ASN A 287 7.25 -31.53 -38.09
CA ASN A 287 6.26 -31.57 -39.19
C ASN A 287 4.75 -31.71 -38.85
N VAL A 288 4.22 -30.80 -38.04
CA VAL A 288 2.77 -30.63 -37.82
C VAL A 288 2.21 -29.46 -38.67
N THR A 289 2.16 -29.61 -39.99
CA THR A 289 1.53 -28.62 -40.90
C THR A 289 0.56 -29.19 -41.94
N ALA A 290 0.37 -30.50 -42.00
CA ALA A 290 -0.41 -31.17 -43.06
C ALA A 290 -1.94 -30.99 -42.96
N GLY A 291 -2.47 -30.46 -41.85
CA GLY A 291 -3.92 -30.38 -41.58
C GLY A 291 -4.58 -29.00 -41.72
N LEU A 292 -3.81 -27.93 -41.99
CA LEU A 292 -4.33 -26.55 -41.98
C LEU A 292 -4.73 -26.07 -43.38
N ARG A 293 -5.98 -25.61 -43.54
CA ARG A 293 -6.42 -24.91 -44.75
C ARG A 293 -5.67 -23.58 -44.88
N LYS A 294 -4.94 -23.39 -45.99
CA LYS A 294 -4.26 -22.11 -46.30
C LYS A 294 -5.29 -21.05 -46.69
N VAL A 295 -5.11 -19.84 -46.14
CA VAL A 295 -5.79 -18.62 -46.58
C VAL A 295 -5.09 -18.10 -47.82
N THR A 296 -5.80 -17.96 -48.93
CA THR A 296 -5.27 -17.45 -50.21
C THR A 296 -5.32 -15.90 -50.27
N ASP A 297 -4.56 -15.29 -51.18
CA ASP A 297 -4.34 -13.83 -51.19
C ASP A 297 -5.59 -13.01 -51.54
N ASP A 298 -6.59 -13.60 -52.20
CA ASP A 298 -7.93 -13.04 -52.44
C ASP A 298 -8.75 -12.87 -51.15
N MET A 299 -8.48 -13.66 -50.12
CA MET A 299 -9.18 -13.58 -48.83
C MET A 299 -8.69 -12.43 -47.93
N LYS A 300 -7.67 -11.67 -48.35
CA LYS A 300 -7.10 -10.56 -47.57
C LYS A 300 -7.86 -9.26 -47.85
N THR A 301 -8.34 -8.59 -46.79
CA THR A 301 -9.21 -7.39 -46.86
C THR A 301 -8.69 -6.24 -47.72
N LYS A 302 -7.36 -6.13 -47.91
CA LYS A 302 -6.72 -5.13 -48.78
C LYS A 302 -6.91 -5.36 -50.29
N ASN A 303 -7.46 -6.51 -50.72
CA ASN A 303 -7.57 -6.92 -52.13
C ASN A 303 -9.02 -6.91 -52.67
N ARG A 304 -10.00 -6.36 -51.94
CA ARG A 304 -11.38 -6.22 -52.43
C ARG A 304 -11.55 -4.95 -53.26
N THR A 305 -12.01 -5.08 -54.50
CA THR A 305 -12.18 -3.97 -55.47
C THR A 305 -13.50 -3.20 -55.34
N ASP A 306 -14.47 -3.70 -54.56
CA ASP A 306 -15.84 -3.19 -54.57
C ASP A 306 -16.19 -2.24 -53.41
N ARG A 307 -15.72 -0.99 -53.51
CA ARG A 307 -16.51 0.22 -53.15
C ARG A 307 -15.82 1.52 -53.59
N THR A 308 -16.51 2.29 -54.42
CA THR A 308 -16.10 3.61 -54.95
C THR A 308 -17.02 4.73 -54.44
N GLY A 309 -16.55 5.99 -54.45
CA GLY A 309 -17.25 7.17 -53.88
C GLY A 309 -16.65 7.58 -52.53
N ILE A 310 -15.76 8.58 -52.37
CA ILE A 310 -15.47 9.88 -53.02
C ILE A 310 -16.41 11.02 -52.56
N VAL A 311 -15.88 11.84 -51.62
CA VAL A 311 -15.98 13.32 -51.47
C VAL A 311 -17.37 13.92 -51.17
N GLY A 312 -17.48 14.95 -50.31
CA GLY A 312 -16.44 15.62 -49.52
C GLY A 312 -16.99 16.73 -48.61
N GLY A 313 -16.11 17.59 -48.13
CA GLY A 313 -16.46 18.70 -47.24
C GLY A 313 -16.99 19.93 -47.97
N GLY A 314 -17.91 20.66 -47.32
CA GLY A 314 -18.39 21.96 -47.77
C GLY A 314 -18.90 22.78 -46.59
N THR A 315 -18.38 23.99 -46.43
CA THR A 315 -18.87 24.97 -45.44
C THR A 315 -20.11 25.68 -46.00
N SER A 316 -21.11 25.93 -45.15
CA SER A 316 -22.23 26.82 -45.43
C SER A 316 -22.82 27.31 -44.10
N GLU A 317 -23.17 28.59 -44.05
CA GLU A 317 -23.65 29.24 -42.83
C GLU A 317 -25.18 29.28 -42.72
N LYS A 318 -25.61 29.57 -41.49
CA LYS A 318 -26.69 30.51 -41.15
C LYS A 318 -28.16 30.05 -41.04
N GLU A 319 -28.70 30.46 -39.90
CA GLU A 319 -30.07 30.93 -39.65
C GLU A 319 -31.24 29.94 -39.59
N SER A 320 -32.32 30.43 -38.98
CA SER A 320 -33.29 29.64 -38.23
C SER A 320 -34.72 29.88 -38.67
N ARG A 321 -35.55 28.82 -38.64
CA ARG A 321 -37.00 28.93 -38.54
C ARG A 321 -37.61 27.65 -38.00
N ALA A 322 -38.65 27.78 -37.18
CA ALA A 322 -39.43 26.66 -36.67
C ALA A 322 -40.35 26.08 -37.75
N GLY A 323 -40.58 24.77 -37.71
CA GLY A 323 -41.50 24.04 -38.57
C GLY A 323 -42.19 22.91 -37.80
N SER A 324 -43.49 22.74 -38.01
CA SER A 324 -44.32 21.76 -37.31
C SER A 324 -44.06 20.32 -37.78
N HIS A 325 -44.19 19.35 -36.87
CA HIS A 325 -44.06 17.93 -37.19
C HIS A 325 -45.25 17.44 -38.03
N ALA A 326 -44.96 16.73 -39.12
CA ALA A 326 -45.93 15.96 -39.90
C ALA A 326 -45.91 14.48 -39.47
N THR A 327 -47.07 13.86 -39.35
CA THR A 327 -47.21 12.45 -38.93
C THR A 327 -47.15 11.48 -40.12
N SER A 328 -46.27 10.49 -40.03
CA SER A 328 -46.17 9.39 -40.99
C SER A 328 -47.19 8.28 -40.72
N LYS A 329 -47.73 7.68 -41.79
CA LYS A 329 -48.65 6.53 -41.69
C LYS A 329 -47.87 5.25 -41.37
N ALA A 330 -48.36 4.46 -40.41
CA ALA A 330 -47.83 3.13 -40.10
C ALA A 330 -48.28 2.06 -41.12
N GLY A 331 -47.61 0.91 -41.12
CA GLY A 331 -48.02 -0.24 -41.93
C GLY A 331 -49.21 -1.01 -41.33
N PRO A 332 -49.71 -2.06 -42.00
CA PRO A 332 -50.72 -2.94 -41.44
C PRO A 332 -50.17 -3.70 -40.20
N PRO A 333 -51.01 -3.94 -39.17
CA PRO A 333 -50.59 -4.69 -38.00
C PRO A 333 -50.34 -6.16 -38.35
N LYS A 334 -49.29 -6.77 -37.76
CA LYS A 334 -48.99 -8.20 -37.86
C LYS A 334 -48.77 -8.81 -36.48
N PHE A 335 -49.19 -10.06 -36.32
CA PHE A 335 -48.92 -10.89 -35.15
C PHE A 335 -48.95 -12.36 -35.60
N GLU A 336 -47.80 -12.89 -36.04
CA GLU A 336 -47.74 -14.23 -36.63
C GLU A 336 -46.36 -14.90 -36.44
N LEU A 337 -46.34 -16.24 -36.43
CA LEU A 337 -45.12 -17.04 -36.41
C LEU A 337 -44.68 -17.37 -37.84
N GLN A 338 -43.82 -16.54 -38.41
CA GLN A 338 -43.27 -16.74 -39.74
C GLN A 338 -42.31 -17.93 -39.77
N MET A 339 -42.51 -18.81 -40.77
CA MET A 339 -41.68 -19.98 -41.07
C MET A 339 -41.41 -20.92 -39.88
N GLY A 340 -42.32 -20.93 -38.88
CA GLY A 340 -42.17 -21.71 -37.65
C GLY A 340 -41.04 -21.26 -36.70
N ARG A 341 -40.37 -20.12 -37.00
CA ARG A 341 -39.11 -19.74 -36.34
C ARG A 341 -38.97 -18.27 -35.95
N LYS A 342 -39.76 -17.36 -36.53
CA LYS A 342 -39.71 -15.93 -36.18
C LYS A 342 -41.12 -15.39 -35.91
N TRP A 343 -41.41 -15.07 -34.67
CA TRP A 343 -42.57 -14.27 -34.30
C TRP A 343 -42.38 -12.84 -34.79
N VAL A 344 -43.35 -12.35 -35.55
CA VAL A 344 -43.33 -11.03 -36.19
C VAL A 344 -44.52 -10.22 -35.67
N VAL A 345 -44.21 -9.19 -34.88
CA VAL A 345 -45.16 -8.31 -34.19
C VAL A 345 -44.96 -6.90 -34.71
N GLU A 346 -45.70 -6.50 -35.74
CA GLU A 346 -45.51 -5.21 -36.42
C GLU A 346 -46.71 -4.28 -36.26
N ASN A 347 -46.45 -2.97 -36.22
CA ASN A 347 -47.44 -1.88 -36.30
C ASN A 347 -48.65 -2.01 -35.34
N GLN A 348 -48.49 -2.68 -34.20
CA GLN A 348 -49.55 -2.77 -33.17
C GLN A 348 -49.72 -1.42 -32.48
N ILE A 349 -50.95 -0.93 -32.32
CA ILE A 349 -51.23 0.38 -31.73
C ILE A 349 -52.33 0.24 -30.66
N GLY A 350 -52.04 0.69 -29.43
CA GLY A 350 -53.00 0.63 -28.31
C GLY A 350 -53.28 -0.77 -27.76
N LYS A 351 -52.42 -1.76 -28.04
CA LYS A 351 -52.65 -3.18 -27.76
C LYS A 351 -51.84 -3.68 -26.57
N LYS A 352 -52.51 -3.84 -25.42
CA LYS A 352 -51.86 -4.16 -24.12
C LYS A 352 -52.10 -5.61 -23.67
N ASP A 353 -52.67 -6.40 -24.57
CA ASP A 353 -53.23 -7.75 -24.44
C ASP A 353 -52.51 -8.78 -25.34
N LEU A 354 -51.35 -8.44 -25.91
CA LEU A 354 -50.62 -9.31 -26.82
C LEU A 354 -49.83 -10.38 -26.04
N VAL A 355 -50.05 -11.66 -26.36
CA VAL A 355 -49.40 -12.79 -25.68
C VAL A 355 -48.89 -13.81 -26.69
N ILE A 356 -47.62 -14.22 -26.56
CA ILE A 356 -47.03 -15.39 -27.21
C ILE A 356 -46.91 -16.49 -26.15
N GLY A 357 -47.78 -17.51 -26.23
CA GLY A 357 -47.75 -18.67 -25.33
C GLY A 357 -46.78 -19.76 -25.79
N ASP A 358 -46.92 -20.23 -27.03
CA ASP A 358 -46.18 -21.38 -27.56
C ASP A 358 -44.74 -21.02 -27.99
N CYS A 359 -43.87 -20.79 -27.01
CA CYS A 359 -42.46 -20.43 -27.20
C CYS A 359 -41.54 -21.66 -27.31
N ASP A 360 -40.77 -21.78 -28.39
CA ASP A 360 -39.63 -22.73 -28.52
C ASP A 360 -38.29 -21.96 -28.46
N ALA A 361 -37.30 -22.53 -27.75
CA ALA A 361 -35.99 -21.92 -27.52
C ALA A 361 -35.13 -21.66 -28.78
N LYS A 362 -35.56 -22.14 -29.97
CA LYS A 362 -34.95 -21.89 -31.29
C LYS A 362 -35.66 -20.80 -32.08
N GLN A 363 -36.80 -20.31 -31.59
CA GLN A 363 -37.57 -19.22 -32.19
C GLN A 363 -36.97 -17.85 -31.82
N SER A 364 -37.39 -16.81 -32.52
CA SER A 364 -36.99 -15.41 -32.30
C SER A 364 -38.22 -14.51 -32.30
N VAL A 365 -38.19 -13.40 -31.56
CA VAL A 365 -39.27 -12.40 -31.57
C VAL A 365 -38.76 -11.09 -32.15
N TYR A 366 -39.47 -10.53 -33.14
CA TYR A 366 -39.14 -9.25 -33.74
C TYR A 366 -40.37 -8.33 -33.67
N ILE A 367 -40.22 -7.24 -32.92
CA ILE A 367 -41.24 -6.24 -32.68
C ILE A 367 -40.87 -4.98 -33.48
N TYR A 368 -41.76 -4.48 -34.33
CA TYR A 368 -41.43 -3.36 -35.23
C TYR A 368 -42.53 -2.29 -35.30
N GLY A 369 -42.17 -1.04 -35.00
CA GLY A 369 -43.06 0.12 -35.21
C GLY A 369 -44.31 0.16 -34.31
N CYS A 370 -44.37 -0.68 -33.26
CA CYS A 370 -45.50 -0.77 -32.34
C CYS A 370 -45.58 0.44 -31.40
N LYS A 371 -46.79 0.86 -31.01
CA LYS A 371 -47.03 2.07 -30.22
C LYS A 371 -48.10 1.90 -29.13
N ASP A 372 -47.87 2.47 -27.95
CA ASP A 372 -48.75 2.38 -26.77
C ASP A 372 -49.28 0.95 -26.52
N SER A 373 -48.37 -0.03 -26.57
CA SER A 373 -48.70 -1.47 -26.63
C SER A 373 -47.82 -2.28 -25.67
N VAL A 374 -48.29 -3.46 -25.27
CA VAL A 374 -47.59 -4.38 -24.35
C VAL A 374 -47.63 -5.79 -24.93
N LEU A 375 -46.47 -6.46 -24.94
CA LEU A 375 -46.30 -7.86 -25.36
C LEU A 375 -45.83 -8.72 -24.20
N GLN A 376 -46.41 -9.90 -24.03
CA GLN A 376 -45.93 -10.95 -23.13
C GLN A 376 -45.38 -12.15 -23.92
N VAL A 377 -44.19 -12.63 -23.57
CA VAL A 377 -43.54 -13.82 -24.16
C VAL A 377 -43.38 -14.88 -23.08
N GLN A 378 -44.36 -15.80 -23.01
CA GLN A 378 -44.55 -16.72 -21.89
C GLN A 378 -43.74 -18.02 -22.04
N GLY A 379 -42.42 -17.89 -22.16
CA GLY A 379 -41.53 -19.05 -22.23
C GLY A 379 -40.08 -18.69 -22.56
N LYS A 380 -39.33 -19.67 -23.06
CA LYS A 380 -37.91 -19.53 -23.43
C LYS A 380 -37.74 -19.39 -24.93
N ILE A 381 -37.02 -18.37 -25.37
CA ILE A 381 -36.84 -18.02 -26.79
C ILE A 381 -35.38 -17.67 -27.11
N ASN A 382 -34.96 -17.70 -28.38
CA ASN A 382 -33.54 -17.51 -28.72
C ASN A 382 -33.09 -16.04 -28.58
N ASN A 383 -33.81 -15.11 -29.22
CA ASN A 383 -33.61 -13.67 -29.06
C ASN A 383 -34.95 -12.92 -29.10
N ILE A 384 -34.91 -11.67 -28.62
CA ILE A 384 -35.99 -10.69 -28.77
C ILE A 384 -35.35 -9.41 -29.33
N THR A 385 -35.93 -8.83 -30.37
CA THR A 385 -35.47 -7.57 -30.96
C THR A 385 -36.66 -6.60 -31.08
N VAL A 386 -36.50 -5.37 -30.61
CA VAL A 386 -37.51 -4.31 -30.59
C VAL A 386 -36.99 -3.12 -31.39
N ASP A 387 -37.58 -2.83 -32.56
CA ASP A 387 -37.11 -1.78 -33.48
C ASP A 387 -38.19 -0.71 -33.74
N LYS A 388 -37.82 0.57 -33.65
CA LYS A 388 -38.67 1.75 -33.94
C LYS A 388 -40.00 1.81 -33.19
N CYS A 389 -40.09 1.20 -32.01
CA CYS A 389 -41.30 1.20 -31.19
C CYS A 389 -41.41 2.47 -30.31
N THR A 390 -42.63 2.83 -29.88
CA THR A 390 -42.87 4.05 -29.08
C THR A 390 -43.92 3.84 -27.98
N LYS A 391 -43.57 3.94 -26.69
CA LYS A 391 -44.44 3.47 -25.58
C LYS A 391 -44.75 1.97 -25.73
N MET A 392 -43.70 1.15 -25.70
CA MET A 392 -43.82 -0.31 -25.84
C MET A 392 -43.34 -1.03 -24.56
N GLY A 393 -44.22 -1.82 -23.95
CA GLY A 393 -43.90 -2.75 -22.87
C GLY A 393 -43.58 -4.14 -23.40
N VAL A 394 -42.53 -4.79 -22.92
CA VAL A 394 -42.17 -6.17 -23.29
C VAL A 394 -41.85 -6.98 -22.03
N LEU A 395 -42.75 -7.89 -21.66
CA LEU A 395 -42.57 -8.86 -20.60
C LEU A 395 -42.11 -10.19 -21.21
N PHE A 396 -41.01 -10.77 -20.74
CA PHE A 396 -40.57 -12.10 -21.20
C PHE A 396 -40.00 -12.94 -20.08
N LYS A 397 -40.09 -14.27 -20.20
CA LYS A 397 -39.50 -15.17 -19.23
C LYS A 397 -38.00 -15.36 -19.45
N ASP A 398 -37.60 -16.16 -20.45
CA ASP A 398 -36.20 -16.54 -20.66
C ASP A 398 -35.73 -16.22 -22.08
N VAL A 399 -34.50 -15.71 -22.23
CA VAL A 399 -33.86 -15.54 -23.54
C VAL A 399 -32.49 -16.23 -23.59
N VAL A 400 -32.19 -16.95 -24.67
CA VAL A 400 -30.95 -17.75 -24.79
C VAL A 400 -29.73 -16.91 -25.18
N ALA A 401 -29.91 -15.91 -26.05
CA ALA A 401 -28.83 -15.09 -26.58
C ALA A 401 -28.92 -13.63 -26.08
N ALA A 402 -29.90 -12.86 -26.57
CA ALA A 402 -30.03 -11.44 -26.24
C ALA A 402 -31.46 -10.89 -26.36
N CYS A 403 -31.75 -9.84 -25.59
CA CYS A 403 -32.85 -8.90 -25.85
C CYS A 403 -32.26 -7.57 -26.38
N GLU A 404 -32.79 -7.04 -27.48
CA GLU A 404 -32.19 -5.92 -28.21
C GLU A 404 -33.23 -4.81 -28.42
N MET A 405 -32.93 -3.56 -28.04
CA MET A 405 -33.78 -2.40 -28.26
C MET A 405 -33.07 -1.40 -29.18
N VAL A 406 -33.69 -1.08 -30.31
CA VAL A 406 -33.09 -0.32 -31.41
C VAL A 406 -34.04 0.79 -31.88
N ASN A 407 -33.54 2.02 -32.07
CA ASN A 407 -34.32 3.15 -32.61
C ASN A 407 -35.63 3.49 -31.83
N CYS A 408 -35.73 3.13 -30.55
CA CYS A 408 -36.99 3.19 -29.78
C CYS A 408 -37.16 4.47 -28.96
N ASN A 409 -38.39 4.76 -28.53
CA ASN A 409 -38.69 5.92 -27.66
C ASN A 409 -39.73 5.58 -26.57
N GLY A 410 -39.36 5.67 -25.30
CA GLY A 410 -40.22 5.25 -24.18
C GLY A 410 -40.52 3.75 -24.23
N VAL A 411 -39.57 2.90 -23.85
CA VAL A 411 -39.76 1.43 -23.87
C VAL A 411 -39.44 0.80 -22.52
N GLU A 412 -40.31 -0.10 -22.09
CA GLU A 412 -40.27 -0.77 -20.79
C GLU A 412 -40.07 -2.26 -21.05
N VAL A 413 -39.02 -2.87 -20.48
CA VAL A 413 -38.66 -4.26 -20.74
C VAL A 413 -38.48 -4.97 -19.40
N GLN A 414 -39.23 -6.05 -19.17
CA GLN A 414 -39.17 -6.83 -17.94
C GLN A 414 -38.83 -8.29 -18.23
N CYS A 415 -37.72 -8.75 -17.65
CA CYS A 415 -37.34 -10.16 -17.65
C CYS A 415 -37.82 -10.83 -16.35
N GLN A 416 -38.42 -12.02 -16.45
CA GLN A 416 -38.91 -12.80 -15.30
C GLN A 416 -38.01 -13.99 -14.94
N GLY A 417 -37.31 -14.56 -15.92
CA GLY A 417 -36.31 -15.63 -15.78
C GLY A 417 -34.92 -15.13 -16.12
N SER A 418 -34.17 -15.83 -16.97
CA SER A 418 -32.77 -15.50 -17.29
C SER A 418 -32.56 -14.84 -18.67
N ALA A 419 -31.68 -13.82 -18.72
CA ALA A 419 -31.23 -13.12 -19.92
C ALA A 419 -29.71 -12.86 -19.88
N PRO A 420 -28.87 -13.52 -20.70
CA PRO A 420 -27.42 -13.30 -20.67
C PRO A 420 -26.98 -11.90 -21.13
N THR A 421 -27.66 -11.33 -22.12
CA THR A 421 -27.30 -10.05 -22.73
C THR A 421 -28.54 -9.19 -23.02
N ILE A 422 -28.44 -7.89 -22.77
CA ILE A 422 -29.36 -6.86 -23.27
C ILE A 422 -28.55 -5.80 -24.04
N SER A 423 -29.09 -5.29 -25.15
CA SER A 423 -28.47 -4.20 -25.92
C SER A 423 -29.45 -3.06 -26.20
N VAL A 424 -28.95 -1.82 -26.17
CA VAL A 424 -29.76 -0.60 -26.35
C VAL A 424 -29.05 0.36 -27.31
N ASP A 425 -29.46 0.40 -28.59
CA ASP A 425 -28.91 1.32 -29.60
C ASP A 425 -29.94 2.37 -30.03
N ASN A 426 -29.48 3.61 -30.20
CA ASN A 426 -30.23 4.75 -30.74
C ASN A 426 -31.64 4.95 -30.11
N THR A 427 -31.77 4.70 -28.81
CA THR A 427 -33.06 4.61 -28.09
C THR A 427 -33.14 5.65 -26.96
N SER A 428 -34.30 6.26 -26.75
CA SER A 428 -34.50 7.36 -25.79
C SER A 428 -35.63 7.06 -24.81
N GLY A 429 -35.35 7.09 -23.51
CA GLY A 429 -36.32 6.71 -22.46
C GLY A 429 -36.53 5.19 -22.46
N CYS A 430 -35.70 4.47 -21.70
CA CYS A 430 -35.78 3.02 -21.58
C CYS A 430 -35.76 2.60 -20.12
N GLN A 431 -36.66 1.70 -19.72
CA GLN A 431 -36.68 1.12 -18.38
C GLN A 431 -36.51 -0.40 -18.49
N ILE A 432 -35.53 -0.96 -17.80
CA ILE A 432 -35.18 -2.37 -17.84
C ILE A 432 -35.35 -2.96 -16.45
N TYR A 433 -36.27 -3.90 -16.28
CA TYR A 433 -36.54 -4.60 -15.02
C TYR A 433 -35.95 -6.02 -15.10
N LEU A 434 -34.99 -6.32 -14.23
CA LEU A 434 -34.27 -7.60 -14.20
C LEU A 434 -34.84 -8.53 -13.13
N SER A 435 -34.92 -9.84 -13.37
CA SER A 435 -35.28 -10.80 -12.32
C SER A 435 -34.09 -11.09 -11.39
N LYS A 436 -34.33 -11.81 -10.28
CA LYS A 436 -33.25 -12.37 -9.44
C LYS A 436 -32.39 -13.43 -10.17
N GLU A 437 -32.83 -13.92 -11.33
CA GLU A 437 -32.13 -14.84 -12.25
C GLU A 437 -31.48 -14.14 -13.46
N SER A 438 -31.69 -12.83 -13.61
CA SER A 438 -31.09 -11.93 -14.61
C SER A 438 -30.26 -10.82 -13.95
N LEU A 439 -29.58 -11.14 -12.85
CA LEU A 439 -28.62 -10.20 -12.26
C LEU A 439 -27.33 -10.21 -13.10
N GLU A 440 -26.75 -11.36 -13.42
CA GLU A 440 -25.50 -11.46 -14.21
C GLU A 440 -25.62 -11.05 -15.71
N THR A 441 -26.71 -10.37 -16.10
CA THR A 441 -26.95 -9.85 -17.45
C THR A 441 -25.92 -8.79 -17.85
N SER A 442 -25.24 -9.03 -18.98
CA SER A 442 -24.45 -7.99 -19.65
C SER A 442 -25.37 -6.98 -20.33
N ILE A 443 -25.25 -5.68 -20.06
CA ILE A 443 -26.06 -4.63 -20.70
C ILE A 443 -25.15 -3.68 -21.48
N SER A 444 -25.31 -3.66 -22.80
CA SER A 444 -24.57 -2.79 -23.72
C SER A 444 -25.43 -1.61 -24.19
N THR A 445 -24.85 -0.43 -24.34
CA THR A 445 -25.59 0.77 -24.77
C THR A 445 -24.80 1.60 -25.79
N ALA A 446 -25.50 2.15 -26.79
CA ALA A 446 -24.95 3.02 -27.82
C ALA A 446 -25.97 4.11 -28.19
N LYS A 447 -25.51 5.36 -28.36
CA LYS A 447 -26.32 6.51 -28.86
C LYS A 447 -27.68 6.71 -28.17
N SER A 448 -27.83 6.27 -26.92
CA SER A 448 -29.10 6.15 -26.23
C SER A 448 -29.15 7.05 -25.00
N SER A 449 -30.35 7.47 -24.59
CA SER A 449 -30.58 8.40 -23.47
C SER A 449 -31.66 7.89 -22.52
N GLU A 450 -31.65 8.37 -21.28
CA GLU A 450 -32.69 8.08 -20.27
C GLU A 450 -32.91 6.56 -20.06
N ILE A 451 -31.82 5.79 -20.01
CA ILE A 451 -31.84 4.36 -19.66
C ILE A 451 -31.80 4.23 -18.13
N ASN A 452 -32.84 3.63 -17.56
CA ASN A 452 -32.93 3.25 -16.15
C ASN A 452 -32.95 1.73 -16.04
N ILE A 453 -32.14 1.17 -15.12
CA ILE A 453 -32.13 -0.27 -14.83
C ILE A 453 -32.65 -0.45 -13.41
N MET A 454 -33.62 -1.35 -13.28
CA MET A 454 -34.42 -1.62 -12.09
C MET A 454 -34.20 -3.06 -11.64
N VAL A 455 -33.86 -3.25 -10.38
CA VAL A 455 -33.61 -4.56 -9.76
C VAL A 455 -34.59 -4.80 -8.61
N PRO A 456 -34.96 -6.06 -8.31
CA PRO A 456 -36.00 -6.36 -7.33
C PRO A 456 -35.44 -6.20 -5.91
N GLY A 457 -36.29 -5.77 -4.98
CA GLY A 457 -35.89 -5.55 -3.59
C GLY A 457 -35.37 -6.81 -2.87
N ALA A 458 -34.74 -6.60 -1.71
CA ALA A 458 -34.24 -7.68 -0.86
C ALA A 458 -35.37 -8.62 -0.40
N GLU A 459 -36.49 -8.03 0.04
CA GLU A 459 -37.71 -8.74 0.43
C GLU A 459 -38.41 -9.45 -0.76
N PRO A 460 -39.26 -10.46 -0.51
CA PRO A 460 -40.06 -11.11 -1.56
C PRO A 460 -40.99 -10.15 -2.31
N ASP A 461 -41.60 -9.21 -1.58
CA ASP A 461 -42.55 -8.20 -2.10
C ASP A 461 -41.93 -6.78 -2.12
N GLY A 462 -40.60 -6.68 -2.15
CA GLY A 462 -39.89 -5.39 -2.05
C GLY A 462 -39.91 -4.56 -3.35
N ASP A 463 -40.06 -3.23 -3.20
CA ASP A 463 -40.06 -2.26 -4.30
C ASP A 463 -38.86 -2.40 -5.25
N TRP A 464 -39.08 -2.05 -6.52
CA TRP A 464 -38.07 -2.03 -7.57
C TRP A 464 -37.09 -0.87 -7.37
N LEU A 465 -35.81 -1.19 -7.20
CA LEU A 465 -34.75 -0.22 -6.91
C LEU A 465 -33.97 0.15 -8.18
N PRO A 466 -33.71 1.45 -8.45
CA PRO A 466 -32.83 1.87 -9.54
C PRO A 466 -31.37 1.62 -9.20
N THR A 467 -30.57 1.14 -10.16
CA THR A 467 -29.13 0.94 -9.99
C THR A 467 -28.37 2.28 -9.99
N LEU A 468 -27.54 2.54 -8.98
CA LEU A 468 -26.69 3.72 -8.88
C LEU A 468 -25.23 3.41 -9.30
N GLU A 469 -24.53 4.43 -9.82
CA GLU A 469 -23.23 4.39 -10.53
C GLU A 469 -23.20 3.61 -11.88
N LEU A 470 -23.23 4.35 -12.99
CA LEU A 470 -22.63 3.95 -14.27
C LEU A 470 -21.23 4.57 -14.39
N ARG A 471 -20.17 3.75 -14.43
CA ARG A 471 -18.80 4.23 -14.67
C ARG A 471 -18.39 4.02 -16.12
N LEU A 472 -18.11 5.13 -16.82
CA LEU A 472 -17.52 5.10 -18.15
C LEU A 472 -16.04 4.69 -18.07
N ILE A 473 -15.72 3.54 -18.66
CA ILE A 473 -14.37 3.17 -19.07
C ILE A 473 -14.34 3.21 -20.61
N GLY A 474 -13.25 3.69 -21.19
CA GLY A 474 -13.17 3.98 -22.62
C GLY A 474 -13.37 2.75 -23.53
N ASN A 475 -14.08 2.96 -24.64
CA ASN A 475 -14.38 1.99 -25.70
C ASN A 475 -15.34 0.82 -25.36
N LEU A 476 -16.59 1.20 -25.14
CA LEU A 476 -17.80 0.58 -25.74
C LEU A 476 -18.26 -0.83 -25.31
N ASP A 477 -17.59 -1.49 -24.37
CA ASP A 477 -18.18 -2.60 -23.61
C ASP A 477 -18.54 -2.16 -22.18
N PHE A 478 -19.82 -2.28 -21.81
CA PHE A 478 -20.32 -2.04 -20.45
C PHE A 478 -20.47 -3.38 -19.73
N GLN A 479 -19.78 -3.55 -18.60
CA GLN A 479 -19.96 -4.69 -17.70
C GLN A 479 -20.58 -4.20 -16.38
N ILE A 480 -21.81 -4.64 -16.09
CA ILE A 480 -22.45 -4.36 -14.81
C ILE A 480 -21.81 -5.25 -13.73
N VAL A 481 -21.40 -4.64 -12.62
CA VAL A 481 -20.91 -5.34 -11.43
C VAL A 481 -21.93 -5.13 -10.31
N PHE A 482 -22.44 -6.23 -9.74
CA PHE A 482 -23.47 -6.17 -8.71
C PHE A 482 -22.89 -5.81 -7.35
N THR A 483 -22.95 -4.51 -7.01
CA THR A 483 -22.75 -4.04 -5.64
C THR A 483 -23.97 -4.40 -4.80
N SER A 484 -23.84 -5.39 -3.92
CA SER A 484 -24.88 -5.74 -2.96
C SER A 484 -25.14 -4.60 -1.97
N SER A 485 -26.40 -4.18 -1.86
CA SER A 485 -26.85 -3.31 -0.75
C SER A 485 -26.69 -4.03 0.60
N PRO A 486 -26.55 -3.29 1.72
CA PRO A 486 -25.53 -3.64 2.69
C PRO A 486 -25.91 -4.77 3.65
N SER A 487 -25.37 -5.96 3.38
CA SER A 487 -24.58 -6.60 4.43
C SER A 487 -23.35 -5.71 4.65
N ILE A 488 -23.20 -5.18 5.87
CA ILE A 488 -22.35 -4.04 6.26
C ILE A 488 -21.18 -3.81 5.30
N ALA A 489 -21.35 -2.78 4.46
CA ALA A 489 -20.53 -2.56 3.28
C ALA A 489 -19.05 -2.56 3.64
N SER A 490 -18.28 -3.44 2.99
CA SER A 490 -16.83 -3.43 3.05
C SER A 490 -16.35 -2.06 2.58
N GLN A 491 -15.65 -1.33 3.44
CA GLN A 491 -15.27 0.05 3.17
C GLN A 491 -14.04 0.01 2.26
N SER A 492 -14.30 -0.01 0.97
CA SER A 492 -13.30 -0.29 -0.07
C SER A 492 -12.15 0.71 -0.12
N PHE A 493 -12.25 1.86 0.56
CA PHE A 493 -11.18 2.83 0.73
C PHE A 493 -10.38 2.67 2.04
N ILE A 494 -10.82 1.83 2.98
CA ILE A 494 -10.07 1.51 4.21
C ILE A 494 -9.34 0.17 4.03
N GLY A 495 -8.02 0.25 4.01
CA GLY A 495 -7.12 -0.89 4.07
C GLY A 495 -6.30 -0.94 5.36
N VAL A 496 -5.51 -2.00 5.49
CA VAL A 496 -4.53 -2.17 6.57
C VAL A 496 -3.24 -2.81 6.04
N ASN A 497 -2.11 -2.44 6.60
CA ASN A 497 -0.83 -3.12 6.35
C ASN A 497 -0.72 -4.35 7.26
N TYR A 498 -0.62 -5.54 6.66
CA TYR A 498 -0.33 -6.78 7.37
C TYR A 498 1.18 -7.02 7.31
N GLY A 499 1.86 -6.49 8.32
CA GLY A 499 3.28 -6.73 8.57
C GLY A 499 3.57 -8.18 9.00
N GLN A 500 4.82 -8.61 8.84
CA GLN A 500 5.28 -9.98 9.09
C GLN A 500 6.60 -10.04 9.88
N VAL A 501 7.08 -8.90 10.41
CA VAL A 501 8.34 -8.80 11.17
C VAL A 501 8.08 -9.07 12.66
N ALA A 502 7.58 -10.27 12.94
CA ALA A 502 7.26 -10.79 14.27
C ALA A 502 7.24 -12.32 14.28
N ASP A 503 7.56 -12.96 15.41
CA ASP A 503 7.50 -14.43 15.57
C ASP A 503 6.21 -14.94 16.25
N ASN A 504 5.39 -14.01 16.75
CA ASN A 504 4.25 -14.26 17.62
C ASN A 504 2.87 -14.15 16.92
N LEU A 505 2.85 -14.00 15.59
CA LEU A 505 1.66 -13.67 14.81
C LEU A 505 0.63 -14.83 14.73
N PRO A 506 -0.68 -14.51 14.69
CA PRO A 506 -1.73 -15.52 14.55
C PRO A 506 -1.74 -16.18 13.16
N PRO A 507 -2.28 -17.41 13.02
CA PRO A 507 -2.38 -18.11 11.74
C PRO A 507 -3.18 -17.30 10.69
N PRO A 508 -2.78 -17.31 9.41
CA PRO A 508 -3.44 -16.52 8.36
C PRO A 508 -4.95 -16.72 8.23
N GLU A 509 -5.47 -17.93 8.45
CA GLU A 509 -6.90 -18.23 8.41
C GLU A 509 -7.68 -17.64 9.61
N ALA A 510 -7.00 -17.32 10.70
CA ALA A 510 -7.58 -16.59 11.83
C ALA A 510 -7.59 -15.08 11.53
N THR A 511 -6.50 -14.56 10.97
CA THR A 511 -6.42 -13.16 10.50
C THR A 511 -7.44 -12.86 9.41
N ALA A 512 -7.64 -13.76 8.44
CA ALA A 512 -8.64 -13.61 7.39
C ALA A 512 -10.07 -13.50 7.96
N LYS A 513 -10.41 -14.29 8.99
CA LYS A 513 -11.70 -14.21 9.70
C LYS A 513 -11.83 -12.91 10.49
N LEU A 514 -10.78 -12.46 11.17
CA LEU A 514 -10.74 -11.17 11.86
C LEU A 514 -11.06 -10.04 10.87
N LEU A 515 -10.33 -9.96 9.76
CA LEU A 515 -10.57 -8.97 8.70
C LEU A 515 -12.01 -9.05 8.18
N GLN A 516 -12.54 -10.25 7.92
CA GLN A 516 -13.94 -10.46 7.51
C GLN A 516 -14.97 -9.98 8.55
N SER A 517 -14.67 -9.98 9.86
CA SER A 517 -15.52 -9.39 10.90
C SER A 517 -15.43 -7.86 11.03
N THR A 518 -14.40 -7.24 10.43
CA THR A 518 -14.24 -5.78 10.38
C THR A 518 -14.79 -5.16 9.09
N THR A 519 -14.85 -3.82 9.07
CA THR A 519 -15.16 -3.00 7.90
C THR A 519 -14.01 -2.83 6.91
N ILE A 520 -12.80 -3.31 7.23
CA ILE A 520 -11.61 -3.23 6.36
C ILE A 520 -11.90 -3.94 5.03
N GLY A 521 -11.67 -3.23 3.92
CA GLY A 521 -11.89 -3.75 2.57
C GLY A 521 -10.62 -4.12 1.81
N LYS A 522 -9.45 -3.71 2.30
CA LYS A 522 -8.15 -3.93 1.64
C LYS A 522 -7.06 -4.39 2.62
N VAL A 523 -6.11 -5.19 2.14
CA VAL A 523 -4.87 -5.56 2.83
C VAL A 523 -3.68 -5.24 1.94
N ARG A 524 -2.61 -4.71 2.53
CA ARG A 524 -1.29 -4.62 1.89
C ARG A 524 -0.31 -5.55 2.58
N LEU A 525 0.36 -6.35 1.76
CA LEU A 525 1.49 -7.21 2.14
C LEU A 525 2.79 -6.58 1.62
N TYR A 526 3.86 -6.65 2.41
CA TYR A 526 5.20 -6.19 1.99
C TYR A 526 5.91 -7.17 1.05
N GLY A 527 5.49 -8.45 1.07
CA GLY A 527 5.88 -9.49 0.12
C GLY A 527 4.66 -10.08 -0.59
N ALA A 528 4.79 -11.34 -1.01
CA ALA A 528 3.71 -12.12 -1.61
C ALA A 528 3.55 -13.49 -0.91
N ASP A 529 3.24 -13.46 0.38
CA ASP A 529 3.11 -14.67 1.21
C ASP A 529 1.98 -15.60 0.68
N PRO A 530 2.29 -16.84 0.27
CA PRO A 530 1.31 -17.72 -0.37
C PRO A 530 0.27 -18.29 0.62
N ALA A 531 0.54 -18.30 1.93
CA ALA A 531 -0.42 -18.71 2.94
C ALA A 531 -1.41 -17.58 3.22
N ILE A 532 -0.94 -16.33 3.38
CA ILE A 532 -1.81 -15.16 3.59
C ILE A 532 -2.68 -14.90 2.36
N ILE A 533 -2.10 -14.89 1.16
CA ILE A 533 -2.87 -14.68 -0.08
C ILE A 533 -3.95 -15.75 -0.24
N LYS A 534 -3.65 -17.02 0.08
CA LYS A 534 -4.61 -18.13 0.02
C LYS A 534 -5.67 -18.08 1.12
N ALA A 535 -5.33 -17.67 2.34
CA ALA A 535 -6.29 -17.51 3.43
C ALA A 535 -7.34 -16.42 3.14
N LEU A 536 -6.97 -15.41 2.34
CA LEU A 536 -7.86 -14.35 1.86
C LEU A 536 -8.68 -14.74 0.61
N ALA A 537 -8.55 -15.96 0.08
CA ALA A 537 -9.30 -16.40 -1.10
C ALA A 537 -10.82 -16.40 -0.86
N ASN A 538 -11.57 -15.88 -1.83
CA ASN A 538 -13.03 -15.67 -1.82
C ASN A 538 -13.55 -14.78 -0.67
N SER A 539 -12.68 -14.05 0.02
CA SER A 539 -13.06 -13.15 1.13
C SER A 539 -13.67 -11.81 0.67
N GLY A 540 -13.48 -11.44 -0.59
CA GLY A 540 -13.80 -10.13 -1.16
C GLY A 540 -12.75 -9.03 -0.88
N ILE A 541 -11.87 -9.23 0.10
CA ILE A 541 -10.84 -8.25 0.51
C ILE A 541 -9.84 -8.05 -0.63
N GLY A 542 -9.62 -6.81 -1.03
CA GLY A 542 -8.64 -6.44 -2.06
C GLY A 542 -7.21 -6.52 -1.54
N ILE A 543 -6.31 -7.19 -2.26
CA ILE A 543 -4.94 -7.47 -1.83
C ILE A 543 -3.94 -6.65 -2.65
N VAL A 544 -3.04 -5.95 -1.96
CA VAL A 544 -1.79 -5.43 -2.52
C VAL A 544 -0.67 -6.37 -2.11
N ILE A 545 0.18 -6.75 -3.06
CA ILE A 545 1.38 -7.58 -2.80
C ILE A 545 2.65 -6.82 -3.16
N GLY A 546 3.70 -7.01 -2.37
CA GLY A 546 5.00 -6.38 -2.59
C GLY A 546 5.99 -7.30 -3.30
N ALA A 547 6.77 -6.75 -4.23
CA ALA A 547 8.10 -7.28 -4.54
C ALA A 547 9.13 -6.52 -3.68
N ALA A 548 10.05 -7.24 -3.05
CA ALA A 548 10.98 -6.65 -2.11
C ALA A 548 12.04 -5.77 -2.81
N ASN A 549 12.69 -4.87 -2.06
CA ASN A 549 13.76 -4.04 -2.62
C ASN A 549 14.91 -4.89 -3.23
N GLY A 550 15.18 -6.08 -2.65
CA GLY A 550 16.14 -7.05 -3.18
C GLY A 550 15.70 -7.81 -4.44
N ASP A 551 14.41 -7.81 -4.80
CA ASP A 551 13.93 -8.41 -6.06
C ASP A 551 14.21 -7.51 -7.27
N ILE A 552 14.28 -6.19 -7.06
CA ILE A 552 14.37 -5.16 -8.10
C ILE A 552 15.49 -5.43 -9.13
N PRO A 553 16.75 -5.74 -8.75
CA PRO A 553 17.82 -5.97 -9.73
C PRO A 553 17.54 -7.14 -10.69
N ASN A 554 16.87 -8.19 -10.20
CA ASN A 554 16.53 -9.37 -10.99
C ASN A 554 15.30 -9.10 -11.88
N LEU A 555 14.26 -8.46 -11.31
CA LEU A 555 13.07 -8.03 -12.06
C LEU A 555 13.40 -7.01 -13.16
N ALA A 556 14.40 -6.16 -12.94
CA ALA A 556 14.88 -5.16 -13.90
C ALA A 556 15.70 -5.75 -15.04
N SER A 557 16.58 -6.71 -14.75
CA SER A 557 17.56 -7.22 -15.73
C SER A 557 17.03 -8.34 -16.62
N ASP A 558 16.02 -9.09 -16.18
CA ASP A 558 15.46 -10.21 -16.94
C ASP A 558 13.91 -10.22 -16.95
N PRO A 559 13.26 -9.99 -18.11
CA PRO A 559 11.81 -10.13 -18.26
C PRO A 559 11.27 -11.55 -17.98
N ASN A 560 12.09 -12.60 -18.09
CA ASN A 560 11.67 -13.96 -17.74
C ASN A 560 11.55 -14.09 -16.22
N SER A 561 12.40 -13.44 -15.43
CA SER A 561 12.32 -13.39 -13.97
C SER A 561 11.07 -12.66 -13.49
N ALA A 562 10.68 -11.56 -14.13
CA ALA A 562 9.37 -10.92 -13.86
C ALA A 562 8.19 -11.84 -14.24
N THR A 563 8.29 -12.57 -15.34
CA THR A 563 7.30 -13.59 -15.74
C THR A 563 7.21 -14.74 -14.72
N GLN A 564 8.34 -15.21 -14.21
CA GLN A 564 8.40 -16.24 -13.16
C GLN A 564 7.80 -15.73 -11.84
N TRP A 565 8.07 -14.47 -11.47
CA TRP A 565 7.49 -13.83 -10.28
C TRP A 565 5.95 -13.79 -10.37
N ILE A 566 5.38 -13.37 -11.50
CA ILE A 566 3.92 -13.41 -11.74
C ILE A 566 3.37 -14.84 -11.70
N ASN A 567 4.06 -15.79 -12.33
CA ASN A 567 3.67 -17.20 -12.35
C ASN A 567 3.68 -17.87 -10.96
N ALA A 568 4.55 -17.42 -10.05
CA ALA A 568 4.64 -17.93 -8.68
C ALA A 568 3.67 -17.22 -7.72
N ASN A 569 3.55 -15.89 -7.83
CA ASN A 569 2.97 -15.04 -6.78
C ASN A 569 1.56 -14.51 -7.10
N VAL A 570 1.10 -14.64 -8.35
CA VAL A 570 -0.20 -14.10 -8.80
C VAL A 570 -1.09 -15.19 -9.41
N LEU A 571 -0.60 -15.90 -10.43
CA LEU A 571 -1.41 -16.86 -11.18
C LEU A 571 -1.97 -18.05 -10.36
N PRO A 572 -1.30 -18.56 -9.29
CA PRO A 572 -1.86 -19.64 -8.48
C PRO A 572 -3.05 -19.23 -7.59
N PHE A 573 -3.29 -17.92 -7.45
CA PHE A 573 -4.26 -17.36 -6.49
C PHE A 573 -5.37 -16.54 -7.14
N TYR A 574 -5.05 -15.83 -8.23
CA TYR A 574 -6.03 -15.01 -8.96
C TYR A 574 -6.95 -15.90 -9.83
N PRO A 575 -8.28 -15.67 -9.90
CA PRO A 575 -9.03 -14.56 -9.31
C PRO A 575 -9.61 -14.83 -7.90
N ALA A 576 -9.42 -16.02 -7.33
CA ALA A 576 -10.02 -16.37 -6.04
C ALA A 576 -9.52 -15.43 -4.92
N SER A 577 -8.23 -15.12 -4.90
CA SER A 577 -7.66 -14.04 -4.10
C SER A 577 -7.66 -12.75 -4.93
N ASN A 578 -8.35 -11.72 -4.44
CA ASN A 578 -8.60 -10.46 -5.15
C ASN A 578 -7.36 -9.54 -5.15
N ILE A 579 -6.29 -9.95 -5.83
CA ILE A 579 -5.08 -9.14 -6.02
C ILE A 579 -5.40 -7.99 -6.98
N THR A 580 -5.18 -6.75 -6.55
CA THR A 580 -5.54 -5.53 -7.31
C THR A 580 -4.33 -4.66 -7.69
N LEU A 581 -3.26 -4.69 -6.90
CA LEU A 581 -2.07 -3.87 -7.07
C LEU A 581 -0.81 -4.66 -6.70
N ILE A 582 0.26 -4.49 -7.47
CA ILE A 582 1.61 -4.94 -7.13
C ILE A 582 2.45 -3.69 -6.88
N THR A 583 3.10 -3.62 -5.71
CA THR A 583 4.08 -2.57 -5.40
C THR A 583 5.49 -3.12 -5.54
N VAL A 584 6.22 -2.66 -6.54
CA VAL A 584 7.64 -3.00 -6.75
C VAL A 584 8.47 -2.10 -5.84
N GLY A 585 8.96 -2.66 -4.74
CA GLY A 585 9.75 -1.95 -3.74
C GLY A 585 8.96 -1.03 -2.81
N ASN A 586 9.62 -0.68 -1.70
CA ASN A 586 9.17 0.24 -0.67
C ASN A 586 10.24 1.33 -0.43
N GLU A 587 9.84 2.59 -0.61
CA GLU A 587 10.61 3.83 -0.37
C GLU A 587 11.96 3.95 -1.11
N VAL A 588 12.18 3.11 -2.12
CA VAL A 588 13.42 2.97 -2.91
C VAL A 588 13.97 4.31 -3.40
N VAL A 589 13.11 5.19 -3.93
CA VAL A 589 13.51 6.50 -4.47
C VAL A 589 14.15 7.42 -3.42
N THR A 590 13.87 7.18 -2.13
CA THR A 590 14.45 7.91 -0.99
C THR A 590 15.50 7.11 -0.18
N SER A 591 15.83 5.88 -0.60
CA SER A 591 16.86 5.02 0.03
C SER A 591 18.30 5.54 -0.09
N GLY A 592 18.58 6.33 -1.13
CA GLY A 592 19.94 6.77 -1.50
C GLY A 592 20.68 5.84 -2.47
N ASP A 593 20.27 4.56 -2.61
CA ASP A 593 20.90 3.60 -3.52
C ASP A 593 20.60 3.94 -4.99
N GLN A 594 21.57 4.53 -5.68
CA GLN A 594 21.43 4.91 -7.10
C GLN A 594 21.25 3.71 -8.03
N GLY A 595 21.75 2.53 -7.66
CA GLY A 595 21.56 1.28 -8.39
C GLY A 595 20.09 0.87 -8.39
N LEU A 596 19.51 0.66 -7.20
CA LEU A 596 18.09 0.30 -7.05
C LEU A 596 17.16 1.36 -7.66
N ILE A 597 17.46 2.65 -7.47
CA ILE A 597 16.69 3.75 -8.05
C ILE A 597 16.70 3.70 -9.58
N SER A 598 17.84 3.39 -10.21
CA SER A 598 17.94 3.25 -11.68
C SER A 598 17.23 2.00 -12.23
N GLN A 599 17.12 0.95 -11.42
CA GLN A 599 16.54 -0.34 -11.81
C GLN A 599 15.03 -0.45 -11.56
N LEU A 600 14.47 0.39 -10.66
CA LEU A 600 13.07 0.34 -10.26
C LEU A 600 12.09 0.48 -11.44
N LEU A 601 12.29 1.46 -12.33
CA LEU A 601 11.38 1.65 -13.46
C LEU A 601 11.44 0.47 -14.48
N PRO A 602 12.61 -0.02 -14.90
CA PRO A 602 12.72 -1.28 -15.65
C PRO A 602 12.02 -2.47 -14.97
N ALA A 603 12.15 -2.63 -13.64
CA ALA A 603 11.45 -3.69 -12.91
C ALA A 603 9.92 -3.54 -12.98
N MET A 604 9.39 -2.32 -12.76
CA MET A 604 7.97 -2.02 -12.91
C MET A 604 7.45 -2.31 -14.32
N GLN A 605 8.22 -1.94 -15.35
CA GLN A 605 7.90 -2.22 -16.75
C GLN A 605 7.88 -3.72 -17.05
N ASN A 606 8.86 -4.50 -16.57
CA ASN A 606 8.90 -5.95 -16.78
C ASN A 606 7.75 -6.67 -16.05
N VAL A 607 7.41 -6.27 -14.82
CA VAL A 607 6.24 -6.82 -14.08
C VAL A 607 4.92 -6.50 -14.79
N GLN A 608 4.75 -5.27 -15.29
CA GLN A 608 3.56 -4.89 -16.07
C GLN A 608 3.50 -5.66 -17.40
N ASN A 609 4.63 -5.86 -18.08
CA ASN A 609 4.69 -6.68 -19.30
C ASN A 609 4.33 -8.15 -19.04
N ALA A 610 4.75 -8.72 -17.91
CA ALA A 610 4.33 -10.05 -17.48
C ALA A 610 2.82 -10.14 -17.18
N LEU A 611 2.24 -9.14 -16.51
CA LEU A 611 0.78 -9.03 -16.34
C LEU A 611 0.04 -8.87 -17.67
N ASN A 612 0.60 -8.10 -18.61
CA ASN A 612 0.03 -7.93 -19.95
C ASN A 612 0.00 -9.28 -20.70
N ALA A 613 1.11 -10.03 -20.68
CA ALA A 613 1.19 -11.37 -21.26
C ALA A 613 0.22 -12.37 -20.61
N ALA A 614 0.01 -12.26 -19.29
CA ALA A 614 -0.97 -13.05 -18.54
C ALA A 614 -2.45 -12.60 -18.75
N SER A 615 -2.72 -11.60 -19.58
CA SER A 615 -4.06 -10.98 -19.74
C SER A 615 -4.65 -10.37 -18.45
N LEU A 616 -3.77 -9.95 -17.53
CA LEU A 616 -4.11 -9.30 -16.26
C LEU A 616 -3.80 -7.80 -16.23
N GLY A 617 -3.09 -7.25 -17.22
CA GLY A 617 -2.59 -5.86 -17.20
C GLY A 617 -3.63 -4.74 -17.08
N GLY A 618 -4.90 -5.00 -17.43
CA GLY A 618 -6.00 -4.08 -17.14
C GLY A 618 -6.56 -4.19 -15.72
N LYS A 619 -6.44 -5.38 -15.10
CA LYS A 619 -7.11 -5.82 -13.87
C LYS A 619 -6.25 -5.64 -12.62
N ILE A 620 -4.95 -5.90 -12.74
CA ILE A 620 -3.94 -5.71 -11.70
C ILE A 620 -3.02 -4.58 -12.16
N LYS A 621 -2.76 -3.62 -11.27
CA LYS A 621 -1.88 -2.47 -11.55
C LYS A 621 -0.49 -2.67 -10.97
N VAL A 622 0.50 -1.95 -11.52
CA VAL A 622 1.88 -1.93 -11.01
C VAL A 622 2.25 -0.52 -10.57
N SER A 623 2.68 -0.37 -9.32
CA SER A 623 3.18 0.88 -8.77
C SER A 623 4.42 0.61 -7.89
N THR A 624 4.86 1.60 -7.13
CA THR A 624 5.95 1.54 -6.16
C THR A 624 5.61 2.48 -5.00
N VAL A 625 5.98 2.13 -3.77
CA VAL A 625 5.64 2.94 -2.59
C VAL A 625 6.74 3.95 -2.30
N HIS A 626 6.34 5.18 -1.96
CA HIS A 626 7.24 6.28 -1.70
C HIS A 626 7.06 6.88 -0.30
N SER A 627 8.13 7.46 0.25
CA SER A 627 8.05 8.29 1.46
C SER A 627 7.65 9.73 1.12
N MET A 628 7.14 10.48 2.10
CA MET A 628 6.97 11.94 1.97
C MET A 628 8.29 12.70 1.73
N ALA A 629 9.46 12.07 1.95
CA ALA A 629 10.76 12.69 1.66
C ALA A 629 11.08 12.80 0.16
N LEU A 630 10.17 12.38 -0.74
CA LEU A 630 10.18 12.82 -2.13
C LEU A 630 9.99 14.34 -2.29
N LEU A 631 9.34 15.01 -1.35
CA LEU A 631 9.00 16.44 -1.44
C LEU A 631 10.09 17.33 -0.81
N THR A 632 10.50 18.37 -1.54
CA THR A 632 11.34 19.46 -1.00
C THR A 632 10.52 20.62 -0.43
N GLN A 633 9.26 20.75 -0.82
CA GLN A 633 8.30 21.70 -0.25
C GLN A 633 6.93 21.02 -0.08
N SER A 634 6.26 21.31 1.02
CA SER A 634 4.94 20.74 1.38
C SER A 634 4.13 21.62 2.35
N ASP A 635 4.65 22.79 2.76
CA ASP A 635 3.98 23.75 3.63
C ASP A 635 4.22 25.17 3.07
N PRO A 636 3.18 25.89 2.60
CA PRO A 636 1.80 25.44 2.49
C PRO A 636 1.62 24.31 1.46
N PRO A 637 0.56 23.49 1.53
CA PRO A 637 0.35 22.37 0.60
C PRO A 637 0.37 22.75 -0.89
N SER A 638 -0.12 23.94 -1.25
CA SER A 638 -0.01 24.50 -2.62
C SER A 638 1.40 24.64 -3.17
N SER A 639 2.42 24.73 -2.29
CA SER A 639 3.84 24.76 -2.67
C SER A 639 4.43 23.37 -2.93
N GLY A 640 3.62 22.32 -2.76
CA GLY A 640 3.98 20.91 -2.94
C GLY A 640 4.85 20.67 -4.17
N SER A 641 6.10 20.24 -3.97
CA SER A 641 7.04 20.00 -5.06
C SER A 641 8.06 18.91 -4.75
N PHE A 642 8.24 18.01 -5.71
CA PHE A 642 9.25 16.94 -5.69
C PHE A 642 10.69 17.48 -5.74
N ASP A 643 11.63 16.83 -5.06
CA ASP A 643 13.05 17.21 -5.05
C ASP A 643 13.58 17.37 -6.50
N PRO A 644 14.15 18.52 -6.89
CA PRO A 644 14.74 18.75 -8.20
C PRO A 644 15.69 17.65 -8.69
N LYS A 645 16.41 16.97 -7.80
CA LYS A 645 17.32 15.85 -8.12
C LYS A 645 16.58 14.58 -8.55
N LEU A 646 15.34 14.40 -8.09
CA LEU A 646 14.51 13.22 -8.34
C LEU A 646 13.52 13.44 -9.49
N ARG A 647 13.30 14.69 -9.95
CA ARG A 647 12.23 15.04 -10.90
C ARG A 647 12.28 14.24 -12.20
N ASP A 648 13.44 14.00 -12.81
CA ASP A 648 13.50 13.25 -14.07
C ASP A 648 13.22 11.75 -13.90
N THR A 649 13.66 11.15 -12.78
CA THR A 649 13.32 9.76 -12.41
C THR A 649 11.82 9.64 -12.13
N LEU A 650 11.28 10.53 -11.30
CA LEU A 650 9.85 10.57 -10.96
C LEU A 650 9.00 10.83 -12.21
N LYS A 651 9.40 11.75 -13.10
CA LYS A 651 8.66 12.05 -14.34
C LYS A 651 8.46 10.81 -15.22
N GLN A 652 9.45 9.93 -15.29
CA GLN A 652 9.37 8.68 -16.05
C GLN A 652 8.49 7.64 -15.33
N MET A 653 8.56 7.55 -13.99
CA MET A 653 7.69 6.68 -13.19
C MET A 653 6.22 7.13 -13.22
N LEU A 654 5.97 8.44 -13.15
CA LEU A 654 4.64 9.04 -13.26
C LEU A 654 4.06 8.89 -14.68
N ALA A 655 4.88 9.01 -15.73
CA ALA A 655 4.46 8.69 -17.10
C ALA A 655 4.01 7.22 -17.21
N PHE A 656 4.82 6.28 -16.74
CA PHE A 656 4.45 4.86 -16.69
C PHE A 656 3.17 4.60 -15.87
N GLN A 657 3.00 5.26 -14.72
CA GLN A 657 1.78 5.14 -13.91
C GLN A 657 0.55 5.67 -14.67
N LYS A 658 0.65 6.83 -15.32
CA LYS A 658 -0.42 7.42 -16.14
C LYS A 658 -0.80 6.52 -17.32
N ASP A 659 0.19 6.03 -18.07
CA ASP A 659 -0.02 5.20 -19.27
C ASP A 659 -0.70 3.85 -18.95
N ASN A 660 -0.51 3.32 -17.73
CA ASN A 660 -1.13 2.06 -17.29
C ASN A 660 -2.38 2.26 -16.42
N GLY A 661 -2.78 3.51 -16.11
CA GLY A 661 -3.87 3.81 -15.18
C GLY A 661 -3.61 3.26 -13.77
N SER A 662 -2.39 3.45 -13.28
CA SER A 662 -1.90 3.00 -11.97
C SER A 662 -1.75 4.18 -11.00
N PRO A 663 -2.02 4.03 -9.70
CA PRO A 663 -1.91 5.12 -8.74
C PRO A 663 -0.46 5.41 -8.30
N LEU A 664 -0.24 6.61 -7.78
CA LEU A 664 0.94 6.93 -6.97
C LEU A 664 0.69 6.43 -5.53
N ALA A 665 1.57 5.55 -5.03
CA ALA A 665 1.50 5.05 -3.65
C ALA A 665 2.49 5.81 -2.74
N ILE A 666 2.00 6.38 -1.64
CA ILE A 666 2.74 7.33 -0.79
C ILE A 666 2.47 7.09 0.70
N ASN A 667 3.45 7.40 1.57
CA ASN A 667 3.41 7.18 3.02
C ASN A 667 3.37 8.50 3.84
N PRO A 668 2.23 9.24 3.90
CA PRO A 668 2.03 10.40 4.75
C PRO A 668 1.83 10.01 6.23
N TYR A 669 2.79 10.36 7.08
CA TYR A 669 2.71 10.16 8.53
C TYR A 669 2.67 11.52 9.27
N PRO A 670 1.48 11.96 9.75
CA PRO A 670 1.33 13.09 10.67
C PRO A 670 2.08 12.92 12.01
N PHE A 671 2.35 11.68 12.42
CA PHE A 671 3.14 11.35 13.60
C PHE A 671 4.55 11.93 13.56
N PHE A 672 5.33 11.69 12.49
CA PHE A 672 6.68 12.24 12.34
C PHE A 672 6.70 13.77 12.20
N ALA A 673 5.62 14.35 11.65
CA ALA A 673 5.44 15.80 11.62
C ALA A 673 5.22 16.38 13.02
N TYR A 674 4.48 15.69 13.90
CA TYR A 674 4.35 16.07 15.31
C TYR A 674 5.63 15.85 16.12
N GLN A 675 6.37 14.75 15.92
CA GLN A 675 7.69 14.56 16.54
C GLN A 675 8.67 15.70 16.19
N SER A 676 8.55 16.27 14.99
CA SER A 676 9.36 17.41 14.52
C SER A 676 8.91 18.76 15.08
N ASP A 677 7.66 18.87 15.56
CA ASP A 677 7.04 20.10 16.06
C ASP A 677 6.04 19.78 17.20
N PRO A 678 6.53 19.44 18.41
CA PRO A 678 5.73 18.85 19.49
C PRO A 678 4.86 19.86 20.26
N ARG A 679 4.23 20.82 19.55
CA ARG A 679 3.35 21.84 20.13
C ARG A 679 1.89 21.36 20.21
N PRO A 680 1.10 21.73 21.24
CA PRO A 680 -0.27 21.24 21.43
C PRO A 680 -1.22 21.51 20.26
N GLU A 681 -1.06 22.63 19.55
CA GLU A 681 -1.82 22.95 18.34
C GLU A 681 -1.43 22.09 17.13
N THR A 682 -0.16 21.70 17.02
CA THR A 682 0.28 20.72 16.00
C THR A 682 -0.20 19.31 16.36
N LEU A 683 -0.24 18.93 17.65
CA LEU A 683 -0.87 17.66 18.07
C LEU A 683 -2.33 17.58 17.65
N LYS A 684 -3.13 18.61 17.98
CA LYS A 684 -4.55 18.66 17.60
C LYS A 684 -4.75 18.57 16.09
N PHE A 685 -3.93 19.30 15.33
CA PHE A 685 -3.96 19.30 13.86
C PHE A 685 -3.53 17.94 13.27
N CYS A 686 -2.57 17.23 13.87
CA CYS A 686 -2.23 15.88 13.44
C CYS A 686 -3.27 14.82 13.83
N LEU A 687 -3.95 14.97 14.98
CA LEU A 687 -4.98 14.04 15.48
C LEU A 687 -6.41 14.34 15.00
N PHE A 688 -6.59 15.21 13.99
CA PHE A 688 -7.90 15.69 13.50
C PHE A 688 -8.82 16.31 14.58
N GLN A 689 -8.26 16.73 15.72
CA GLN A 689 -9.03 17.31 16.84
C GLN A 689 -9.40 18.78 16.55
N PRO A 690 -10.47 19.32 17.17
CA PRO A 690 -10.88 20.72 16.99
C PRO A 690 -9.73 21.72 17.21
N ASN A 691 -9.41 22.46 16.14
CA ASN A 691 -8.36 23.47 16.07
C ASN A 691 -8.75 24.58 15.09
N SER A 692 -7.97 25.66 14.98
CA SER A 692 -8.23 26.81 14.11
C SER A 692 -8.14 26.50 12.60
N GLY A 693 -7.58 25.35 12.25
CA GLY A 693 -7.04 25.07 10.92
C GLY A 693 -5.82 25.93 10.59
N ARG A 694 -5.30 25.72 9.38
CA ARG A 694 -4.21 26.47 8.74
C ARG A 694 -4.69 26.89 7.35
N VAL A 695 -4.68 28.19 7.06
CA VAL A 695 -5.02 28.70 5.71
C VAL A 695 -3.76 28.67 4.84
N ASP A 696 -3.85 27.94 3.74
CA ASP A 696 -2.82 27.87 2.70
C ASP A 696 -2.69 29.23 1.99
N SER A 697 -1.52 29.84 2.08
CA SER A 697 -1.25 31.18 1.57
C SER A 697 -1.11 31.28 0.05
N GLY A 698 -1.02 30.14 -0.66
CA GLY A 698 -0.94 30.09 -2.11
C GLY A 698 -2.29 29.92 -2.82
N ASN A 699 -3.28 29.31 -2.17
CA ASN A 699 -4.59 29.02 -2.77
C ASN A 699 -5.82 29.39 -1.89
N GLY A 700 -5.62 29.83 -0.65
CA GLY A 700 -6.69 30.21 0.29
C GLY A 700 -7.47 29.04 0.91
N LYS A 701 -7.06 27.79 0.71
CA LYS A 701 -7.72 26.61 1.27
C LYS A 701 -7.46 26.50 2.77
N LEU A 702 -8.50 26.21 3.54
CA LEU A 702 -8.39 25.90 4.96
C LEU A 702 -8.15 24.39 5.14
N TYR A 703 -6.97 24.02 5.63
CA TYR A 703 -6.69 22.67 6.10
C TYR A 703 -7.03 22.59 7.59
N THR A 704 -7.82 21.60 8.00
CA THR A 704 -8.19 21.39 9.42
C THR A 704 -7.36 20.30 10.09
N ASN A 705 -6.61 19.52 9.30
CA ASN A 705 -5.75 18.44 9.78
C ASN A 705 -4.48 18.28 8.92
N MET A 706 -3.49 17.57 9.45
CA MET A 706 -2.19 17.33 8.80
C MET A 706 -2.26 16.29 7.67
N PHE A 707 -3.19 15.33 7.72
CA PHE A 707 -3.30 14.27 6.71
C PHE A 707 -3.69 14.87 5.35
N ASP A 708 -4.75 15.67 5.32
CA ASP A 708 -5.19 16.40 4.12
C ASP A 708 -4.08 17.29 3.57
N ALA A 709 -3.35 17.99 4.46
CA ALA A 709 -2.25 18.87 4.07
C ALA A 709 -1.07 18.09 3.44
N GLN A 710 -0.71 16.92 3.98
CA GLN A 710 0.32 16.05 3.42
C GLN A 710 -0.12 15.46 2.07
N VAL A 711 -1.36 14.99 1.95
CA VAL A 711 -1.91 14.43 0.72
C VAL A 711 -2.05 15.49 -0.39
N ASP A 712 -2.52 16.69 -0.08
CA ASP A 712 -2.65 17.78 -1.05
C ASP A 712 -1.31 18.42 -1.45
N ALA A 713 -0.27 18.30 -0.62
CA ALA A 713 1.10 18.60 -1.04
C ALA A 713 1.59 17.64 -2.15
N VAL A 714 1.22 16.36 -2.07
CA VAL A 714 1.52 15.36 -3.11
C VAL A 714 0.69 15.62 -4.37
N HIS A 715 -0.60 15.95 -4.24
CA HIS A 715 -1.44 16.35 -5.36
C HIS A 715 -0.92 17.62 -6.07
N SER A 716 -0.44 18.60 -5.30
CA SER A 716 0.17 19.82 -5.84
C SER A 716 1.49 19.51 -6.56
N ALA A 717 2.31 18.60 -6.03
CA ALA A 717 3.54 18.15 -6.67
C ALA A 717 3.27 17.43 -8.01
N LEU A 718 2.28 16.53 -8.05
CA LEU A 718 1.78 15.89 -9.28
C LEU A 718 1.29 16.92 -10.31
N SER A 719 0.47 17.87 -9.87
CA SER A 719 -0.05 18.97 -10.69
C SER A 719 1.09 19.82 -11.29
N SER A 720 2.13 20.12 -10.50
CA SER A 720 3.32 20.87 -10.95
C SER A 720 4.12 20.20 -12.07
N MET A 721 3.85 18.92 -12.37
CA MET A 721 4.50 18.14 -13.41
C MET A 721 3.54 17.63 -14.50
N GLY A 722 2.26 18.03 -14.48
CA GLY A 722 1.26 17.65 -15.49
C GLY A 722 0.62 16.28 -15.26
N PHE A 723 0.65 15.79 -14.02
CA PHE A 723 0.19 14.46 -13.62
C PHE A 723 -0.98 14.49 -12.61
N GLN A 724 -1.76 15.58 -12.55
CA GLN A 724 -2.90 15.69 -11.61
C GLN A 724 -3.97 14.60 -11.78
N ASP A 725 -4.01 13.94 -12.94
CA ASP A 725 -4.97 12.87 -13.23
C ASP A 725 -4.59 11.51 -12.59
N ILE A 726 -3.38 11.39 -12.01
CA ILE A 726 -2.92 10.18 -11.31
C ILE A 726 -3.57 10.12 -9.92
N GLY A 727 -4.32 9.05 -9.66
CA GLY A 727 -4.91 8.80 -8.34
C GLY A 727 -3.83 8.56 -7.28
N ILE A 728 -4.01 9.14 -6.10
CA ILE A 728 -3.15 8.90 -4.93
C ILE A 728 -3.72 7.73 -4.11
N VAL A 729 -2.84 6.86 -3.61
CA VAL A 729 -3.11 5.86 -2.58
C VAL A 729 -2.16 6.11 -1.40
N VAL A 730 -2.72 6.23 -0.20
CA VAL A 730 -1.95 6.23 1.04
C VAL A 730 -1.61 4.79 1.39
N ALA A 731 -0.39 4.36 1.07
CA ALA A 731 0.05 2.98 1.27
C ALA A 731 0.42 2.69 2.74
N GLU A 732 0.78 3.72 3.50
CA GLU A 732 0.96 3.66 4.95
C GLU A 732 0.60 4.98 5.60
N THR A 733 -0.13 4.90 6.71
CA THR A 733 -0.23 5.97 7.70
C THR A 733 -0.67 5.39 9.05
N GLY A 734 -0.21 5.95 10.16
CA GLY A 734 -0.50 5.40 11.49
C GLY A 734 0.09 6.21 12.62
N TRP A 735 -0.16 5.75 13.85
CA TRP A 735 0.34 6.37 15.07
C TRP A 735 0.59 5.32 16.17
N PRO A 736 1.76 5.31 16.83
CA PRO A 736 2.14 4.26 17.77
C PRO A 736 1.56 4.45 19.17
N THR A 737 1.28 3.34 19.85
CA THR A 737 0.73 3.27 21.21
C THR A 737 1.78 3.46 22.31
N HIS A 738 3.03 3.09 22.04
CA HIS A 738 4.18 3.16 22.93
C HIS A 738 5.43 3.60 22.16
N GLY A 739 6.49 3.97 22.87
CA GLY A 739 7.75 4.42 22.27
C GLY A 739 8.83 4.59 23.34
N ASP A 740 10.04 4.91 22.91
CA ASP A 740 11.16 5.16 23.83
C ASP A 740 10.94 6.45 24.63
N SER A 741 11.61 6.59 25.78
CA SER A 741 11.43 7.74 26.70
C SER A 741 11.83 9.11 26.12
N ASN A 742 12.45 9.12 24.93
CA ASN A 742 12.77 10.32 24.15
C ASN A 742 11.84 10.55 22.94
N GLU A 743 10.79 9.74 22.76
CA GLU A 743 9.81 9.89 21.68
C GLU A 743 8.58 10.66 22.17
N VAL A 744 8.27 11.80 21.55
CA VAL A 744 7.11 12.62 21.93
C VAL A 744 5.94 12.30 21.01
N GLY A 745 4.81 11.87 21.59
CA GLY A 745 3.59 11.56 20.86
C GLY A 745 3.05 10.13 20.96
N PRO A 746 3.86 9.07 21.12
CA PRO A 746 3.32 7.73 21.29
C PRO A 746 2.47 7.61 22.56
N SER A 747 1.21 7.20 22.40
CA SER A 747 0.30 6.83 23.49
C SER A 747 -0.92 6.11 22.93
N VAL A 748 -1.55 5.24 23.72
CA VAL A 748 -2.81 4.57 23.35
C VAL A 748 -3.90 5.59 23.00
N ASP A 749 -4.01 6.68 23.76
CA ASP A 749 -5.02 7.73 23.50
C ASP A 749 -4.76 8.48 22.19
N ASN A 750 -3.50 8.79 21.87
CA ASN A 750 -3.15 9.46 20.61
C ASN A 750 -3.30 8.50 19.42
N ALA A 751 -2.92 7.23 19.56
CA ALA A 751 -3.11 6.21 18.54
C ALA A 751 -4.60 5.98 18.22
N LYS A 752 -5.42 5.86 19.27
CA LYS A 752 -6.88 5.78 19.17
C LYS A 752 -7.49 7.02 18.53
N ALA A 753 -7.07 8.21 18.95
CA ALA A 753 -7.54 9.47 18.36
C ALA A 753 -7.15 9.58 16.89
N TYR A 754 -5.91 9.27 16.52
CA TYR A 754 -5.43 9.33 15.14
C TYR A 754 -6.20 8.37 14.24
N ASN A 755 -6.14 7.07 14.54
CA ASN A 755 -6.72 6.04 13.69
C ASN A 755 -8.26 6.13 13.67
N GLY A 756 -8.91 6.39 14.81
CA GLY A 756 -10.36 6.56 14.89
C GLY A 756 -10.88 7.80 14.14
N ASN A 757 -10.19 8.93 14.22
CA ASN A 757 -10.60 10.13 13.50
C ASN A 757 -10.25 10.04 12.00
N LEU A 758 -9.14 9.41 11.62
CA LEU A 758 -8.82 9.08 10.22
C LEU A 758 -9.92 8.21 9.60
N ILE A 759 -10.30 7.12 10.26
CA ILE A 759 -11.40 6.24 9.84
C ILE A 759 -12.71 7.03 9.71
N THR A 760 -12.99 7.97 10.62
CA THR A 760 -14.17 8.83 10.58
C THR A 760 -14.14 9.83 9.42
N HIS A 761 -12.99 10.47 9.16
CA HIS A 761 -12.77 11.34 8.01
C HIS A 761 -12.97 10.56 6.70
N LEU A 762 -12.34 9.39 6.54
CA LEU A 762 -12.48 8.55 5.36
C LEU A 762 -13.93 8.09 5.13
N ARG A 763 -14.68 7.83 6.20
CA ARG A 763 -16.12 7.48 6.14
C ARG A 763 -17.02 8.66 5.75
N SER A 764 -16.59 9.90 5.93
CA SER A 764 -17.38 11.09 5.60
C SER A 764 -17.45 11.38 4.10
N LEU A 765 -16.59 10.76 3.29
CA LEU A 765 -16.43 11.00 1.85
C LEU A 765 -16.10 12.46 1.46
N VAL A 766 -15.75 13.32 2.42
CA VAL A 766 -15.46 14.75 2.18
C VAL A 766 -14.24 14.96 1.28
N GLY A 767 -13.29 14.03 1.28
CA GLY A 767 -12.02 14.14 0.56
C GLY A 767 -11.12 15.23 1.14
N THR A 768 -10.12 15.64 0.36
CA THR A 768 -9.18 16.71 0.77
C THR A 768 -9.61 18.06 0.19
N PRO A 769 -9.09 19.21 0.71
CA PRO A 769 -9.38 20.53 0.17
C PRO A 769 -9.09 20.73 -1.34
N LEU A 770 -8.17 19.97 -1.96
CA LEU A 770 -7.94 19.94 -3.41
C LEU A 770 -8.61 18.77 -4.13
N MET A 771 -8.89 17.65 -3.46
CA MET A 771 -9.61 16.50 -4.01
C MET A 771 -10.93 16.21 -3.24
N PRO A 772 -11.91 17.13 -3.26
CA PRO A 772 -13.14 17.01 -2.47
C PRO A 772 -14.12 15.97 -3.04
N GLY A 773 -14.99 15.44 -2.18
CA GLY A 773 -16.09 14.55 -2.55
C GLY A 773 -15.70 13.10 -2.86
N LYS A 774 -14.46 12.70 -2.57
CA LYS A 774 -13.95 11.35 -2.76
C LYS A 774 -12.91 11.02 -1.69
N SER A 775 -13.08 9.91 -0.98
CA SER A 775 -12.06 9.41 -0.05
C SER A 775 -10.85 8.83 -0.77
N VAL A 776 -9.69 9.02 -0.16
CA VAL A 776 -8.40 8.47 -0.61
C VAL A 776 -8.27 7.05 -0.10
N ASP A 777 -7.91 6.10 -0.98
CA ASP A 777 -7.57 4.73 -0.61
C ASP A 777 -6.43 4.75 0.41
N THR A 778 -6.68 4.30 1.64
CA THR A 778 -5.79 4.50 2.79
C THR A 778 -5.56 3.21 3.55
N TYR A 779 -4.30 2.80 3.66
CA TYR A 779 -3.88 1.59 4.35
C TYR A 779 -3.25 1.96 5.70
N ILE A 780 -3.94 1.63 6.79
CA ILE A 780 -3.47 1.94 8.14
C ILE A 780 -2.28 1.06 8.50
N PHE A 781 -1.22 1.65 9.03
CA PHE A 781 -0.06 0.98 9.60
C PHE A 781 -0.25 0.87 11.12
N ALA A 782 -0.43 -0.32 11.72
CA ALA A 782 -0.45 -1.66 11.13
C ALA A 782 -1.55 -2.56 11.74
N LEU A 783 -1.74 -3.75 11.16
CA LEU A 783 -2.73 -4.73 11.64
C LEU A 783 -2.39 -5.25 13.04
N TYR A 784 -1.12 -5.57 13.27
CA TYR A 784 -0.55 -6.08 14.53
C TYR A 784 0.66 -5.26 14.94
N ASP A 785 1.05 -5.36 16.22
CA ASP A 785 2.38 -4.97 16.65
C ASP A 785 3.42 -5.97 16.10
N GLU A 786 4.49 -5.45 15.51
CA GLU A 786 5.57 -6.25 14.91
C GLU A 786 6.80 -6.22 15.84
N ASP A 787 6.91 -7.20 16.74
CA ASP A 787 7.87 -7.18 17.86
C ASP A 787 9.34 -7.35 17.46
N LEU A 788 9.62 -7.91 16.28
CA LEU A 788 10.98 -8.02 15.73
C LEU A 788 11.40 -6.79 14.91
N LYS A 789 10.58 -5.73 14.79
CA LYS A 789 10.97 -4.52 14.04
C LYS A 789 12.18 -3.83 14.71
N PRO A 790 13.28 -3.57 13.96
CA PRO A 790 14.44 -2.85 14.46
C PRO A 790 14.14 -1.36 14.63
N GLY A 791 14.97 -0.67 15.42
CA GLY A 791 14.84 0.77 15.65
C GLY A 791 14.12 1.11 16.98
N PRO A 792 13.53 2.31 17.09
CA PRO A 792 12.85 2.78 18.30
C PRO A 792 11.71 1.87 18.74
N THR A 793 11.25 2.00 19.98
CA THR A 793 10.12 1.20 20.47
C THR A 793 8.80 1.55 19.77
N SER A 794 8.64 2.76 19.23
CA SER A 794 7.46 3.11 18.41
C SER A 794 7.24 2.19 17.22
N GLU A 795 8.30 1.77 16.54
CA GLU A 795 8.26 0.84 15.40
C GLU A 795 7.61 -0.51 15.76
N ARG A 796 7.65 -0.92 17.04
CA ARG A 796 7.08 -2.18 17.56
C ARG A 796 5.69 -1.98 18.21
N SER A 797 4.98 -0.89 17.92
CA SER A 797 3.81 -0.46 18.70
C SER A 797 2.67 0.20 17.89
N PHE A 798 2.55 -0.12 16.60
CA PHE A 798 1.56 0.45 15.67
C PHE A 798 0.25 -0.37 15.49
N GLY A 799 0.09 -1.49 16.19
CA GLY A 799 -0.98 -2.47 15.97
C GLY A 799 -2.39 -1.97 16.34
N LEU A 800 -3.31 -2.06 15.37
CA LEU A 800 -4.76 -1.92 15.60
C LEU A 800 -5.32 -3.09 16.44
N PHE A 801 -4.74 -4.29 16.27
CA PHE A 801 -5.09 -5.50 17.00
C PHE A 801 -3.85 -6.11 17.64
N LYS A 802 -4.07 -6.92 18.67
CA LYS A 802 -3.06 -7.79 19.26
C LYS A 802 -3.07 -9.15 18.56
N THR A 803 -2.03 -9.93 18.77
CA THR A 803 -1.91 -11.28 18.19
C THR A 803 -2.87 -12.31 18.79
N ASP A 804 -3.50 -12.00 19.94
CA ASP A 804 -4.66 -12.73 20.47
C ASP A 804 -5.99 -12.42 19.74
N LEU A 805 -5.93 -11.62 18.65
CA LEU A 805 -7.04 -11.14 17.82
C LEU A 805 -7.97 -10.11 18.49
N THR A 806 -7.68 -9.66 19.72
CA THR A 806 -8.41 -8.55 20.35
C THR A 806 -7.96 -7.20 19.80
N ALA A 807 -8.88 -6.22 19.73
CA ALA A 807 -8.52 -4.86 19.36
C ALA A 807 -7.61 -4.23 20.42
N THR A 808 -6.53 -3.56 20.01
CA THR A 808 -5.65 -2.83 20.92
C THR A 808 -6.37 -1.64 21.54
N TYR A 809 -7.24 -0.99 20.76
CA TYR A 809 -8.14 0.10 21.16
C TYR A 809 -9.29 0.21 20.15
N ASP A 810 -10.49 0.54 20.60
CA ASP A 810 -11.66 0.66 19.72
C ASP A 810 -11.59 1.92 18.81
N VAL A 811 -11.68 1.69 17.50
CA VAL A 811 -11.74 2.70 16.44
C VAL A 811 -12.99 2.53 15.54
N GLY A 812 -13.99 1.78 16.00
CA GLY A 812 -15.24 1.54 15.29
C GLY A 812 -15.08 0.74 14.00
N LEU A 813 -14.12 -0.19 13.94
CA LEU A 813 -13.91 -1.07 12.78
C LEU A 813 -14.86 -2.27 12.74
N ASP A 814 -15.35 -2.72 13.90
CA ASP A 814 -16.27 -3.87 14.02
C ASP A 814 -17.56 -3.68 13.22
N LYS A 815 -17.96 -4.72 12.49
CA LYS A 815 -19.25 -4.75 11.79
C LYS A 815 -20.43 -4.67 12.77
N THR A 816 -20.40 -5.46 13.84
CA THR A 816 -21.47 -5.55 14.85
C THR A 816 -21.70 -4.26 15.66
N SER A 817 -20.69 -3.39 15.76
CA SER A 817 -20.77 -2.13 16.52
C SER A 817 -21.43 -0.99 15.75
N GLN A 818 -21.83 -1.20 14.48
CA GLN A 818 -22.57 -0.21 13.70
C GLN A 818 -24.04 -0.09 14.14
N LYS A 819 -24.28 0.73 15.17
CA LYS A 819 -25.55 1.46 15.27
C LYS A 819 -25.73 2.35 14.04
N THR A 820 -26.98 2.69 13.74
CA THR A 820 -27.38 3.47 12.56
C THR A 820 -26.55 4.75 12.39
N PRO A 821 -26.17 5.14 11.15
CA PRO A 821 -25.41 6.35 10.92
C PRO A 821 -26.18 7.59 11.40
N VAL A 822 -25.66 8.25 12.45
CA VAL A 822 -25.99 9.65 12.72
C VAL A 822 -25.24 10.46 11.68
N THR A 823 -25.93 10.88 10.62
CA THR A 823 -25.37 11.59 9.45
C THR A 823 -24.55 12.81 9.87
N PRO A 824 -23.22 12.83 9.66
CA PRO A 824 -22.41 14.03 9.80
C PRO A 824 -22.59 14.86 8.52
N VAL A 825 -23.46 15.85 8.54
CA VAL A 825 -23.66 16.75 7.40
C VAL A 825 -22.60 17.85 7.44
N THR A 826 -21.68 17.84 6.47
CA THR A 826 -20.68 18.90 6.30
C THR A 826 -21.40 20.21 5.92
N PRO A 827 -21.11 21.36 6.58
CA PRO A 827 -21.93 22.56 6.43
C PRO A 827 -21.71 23.28 5.09
N ALA A 828 -22.74 23.27 4.25
CA ALA A 828 -22.96 24.36 3.29
C ALA A 828 -23.68 25.53 4.00
N PRO A 829 -23.49 26.79 3.57
CA PRO A 829 -23.91 27.95 4.36
C PRO A 829 -25.42 28.25 4.27
N THR A 830 -26.20 27.76 5.23
CA THR A 830 -27.61 28.17 5.43
C THR A 830 -27.90 28.52 6.89
N THR A 831 -28.31 29.77 7.08
CA THR A 831 -28.85 30.43 8.29
C THR A 831 -29.18 29.58 9.52
N ALA A 832 -28.52 29.86 10.65
CA ALA A 832 -28.81 29.25 11.94
C ALA A 832 -30.22 29.57 12.47
N GLN A 833 -31.04 28.53 12.64
CA GLN A 833 -32.30 28.56 13.39
C GLN A 833 -32.21 27.58 14.56
N GLY A 834 -32.49 28.07 15.76
CA GLY A 834 -32.34 27.33 17.02
C GLY A 834 -32.16 28.28 18.20
N TRP A 835 -32.24 27.72 19.40
CA TRP A 835 -32.11 28.44 20.67
C TRP A 835 -30.90 27.95 21.45
N CYS A 836 -30.27 28.82 22.24
CA CYS A 836 -29.17 28.43 23.13
C CYS A 836 -29.69 28.12 24.53
N VAL A 837 -29.35 26.94 25.07
CA VAL A 837 -29.81 26.47 26.38
C VAL A 837 -28.65 25.84 27.17
N PRO A 838 -28.75 25.68 28.50
CA PRO A 838 -27.69 25.09 29.30
C PRO A 838 -27.64 23.56 29.14
N LYS A 839 -26.46 22.97 29.24
CA LYS A 839 -26.29 21.51 29.24
C LYS A 839 -26.76 20.90 30.56
N SER A 840 -27.41 19.74 30.48
CA SER A 840 -27.69 18.89 31.65
C SER A 840 -26.38 18.48 32.33
N GLY A 841 -26.13 19.02 33.53
CA GLY A 841 -24.90 18.79 34.30
C GLY A 841 -24.03 20.04 34.53
N ALA A 842 -24.38 21.19 33.96
CA ALA A 842 -23.81 22.47 34.40
C ALA A 842 -24.27 22.80 35.83
N SER A 843 -23.36 23.29 36.69
CA SER A 843 -23.68 23.66 38.08
C SER A 843 -24.21 25.09 38.21
N ASP A 844 -25.04 25.36 39.22
CA ASP A 844 -25.63 26.68 39.46
C ASP A 844 -24.59 27.82 39.53
N ALA A 845 -23.39 27.56 40.06
CA ALA A 845 -22.31 28.53 40.08
C ALA A 845 -21.79 28.92 38.67
N GLN A 846 -21.75 27.95 37.74
CA GLN A 846 -21.41 28.22 36.34
C GLN A 846 -22.57 28.89 35.61
N LEU A 847 -23.81 28.48 35.90
CA LEU A 847 -25.01 29.05 35.31
C LEU A 847 -25.23 30.51 35.75
N GLN A 848 -24.92 30.84 37.01
CA GLN A 848 -24.89 32.23 37.47
C GLN A 848 -23.80 33.04 36.76
N ALA A 849 -22.59 32.51 36.61
CA ALA A 849 -21.53 33.18 35.84
C ALA A 849 -21.94 33.43 34.37
N ASN A 850 -22.74 32.56 33.76
CA ASN A 850 -23.31 32.77 32.42
C ASN A 850 -24.35 33.89 32.38
N ILE A 851 -25.22 33.98 33.40
CA ILE A 851 -26.17 35.08 33.56
C ILE A 851 -25.40 36.39 33.70
N ASP A 852 -24.47 36.46 34.65
CA ASP A 852 -23.65 37.65 34.94
C ASP A 852 -22.89 38.11 33.69
N TYR A 853 -22.31 37.16 32.93
CA TYR A 853 -21.65 37.43 31.65
C TYR A 853 -22.63 37.98 30.60
N ALA A 854 -23.76 37.32 30.36
CA ALA A 854 -24.74 37.77 29.38
C ALA A 854 -25.28 39.17 29.73
N CYS A 855 -25.78 39.37 30.95
CA CYS A 855 -26.39 40.63 31.37
C CYS A 855 -25.40 41.81 31.37
N SER A 856 -24.12 41.57 31.67
CA SER A 856 -23.07 42.60 31.59
C SER A 856 -22.67 42.98 30.16
N HIS A 857 -22.97 42.14 29.16
CA HIS A 857 -22.62 42.34 27.75
C HIS A 857 -23.81 42.82 26.89
N GLY A 858 -24.66 43.67 27.47
CA GLY A 858 -25.70 44.42 26.74
C GLY A 858 -27.01 43.67 26.54
N ILE A 859 -27.29 42.64 27.36
CA ILE A 859 -28.49 41.81 27.27
C ILE A 859 -29.53 42.27 28.30
N ASP A 860 -30.78 42.47 27.85
CA ASP A 860 -31.87 42.78 28.77
C ASP A 860 -32.29 41.54 29.57
N CYS A 861 -31.79 41.49 30.80
CA CYS A 861 -32.14 40.46 31.80
C CYS A 861 -33.34 40.85 32.67
N GLY A 862 -34.06 41.93 32.36
CA GLY A 862 -35.32 42.30 33.01
C GLY A 862 -36.37 41.17 33.01
N PRO A 863 -36.57 40.39 31.93
CA PRO A 863 -37.55 39.30 31.90
C PRO A 863 -37.30 38.16 32.89
N ILE A 864 -36.07 38.00 33.40
CA ILE A 864 -35.68 37.00 34.42
C ILE A 864 -35.56 37.59 35.83
N GLN A 865 -35.94 38.86 36.06
CA GLN A 865 -36.05 39.43 37.40
C GLN A 865 -37.44 39.15 38.01
N ALA A 866 -37.57 39.27 39.34
CA ALA A 866 -38.83 39.01 40.03
C ALA A 866 -40.00 39.84 39.45
N GLY A 867 -41.05 39.14 38.96
CA GLY A 867 -42.19 39.73 38.26
C GLY A 867 -42.05 39.79 36.72
N GLY A 868 -40.90 39.41 36.16
CA GLY A 868 -40.67 39.26 34.73
C GLY A 868 -41.31 38.00 34.14
N ALA A 869 -41.61 38.03 32.84
CA ALA A 869 -42.35 36.96 32.14
C ALA A 869 -41.60 35.62 32.07
N CYS A 870 -40.28 35.61 32.30
CA CYS A 870 -39.39 34.45 32.32
C CYS A 870 -38.76 34.21 33.71
N PHE A 871 -39.33 34.80 34.77
CA PHE A 871 -38.85 34.61 36.14
C PHE A 871 -39.16 33.22 36.68
N GLU A 872 -40.35 32.68 36.39
CA GLU A 872 -40.73 31.33 36.81
C GLU A 872 -40.40 30.30 35.72
N PRO A 873 -39.96 29.07 36.07
CA PRO A 873 -39.71 28.60 37.43
C PRO A 873 -38.41 29.20 37.99
N ASN A 874 -38.50 29.84 39.16
CA ASN A 874 -37.43 30.60 39.79
C ASN A 874 -36.21 29.72 40.15
N THR A 875 -35.31 29.56 39.18
CA THR A 875 -34.15 28.66 39.21
C THR A 875 -33.04 29.21 38.33
N VAL A 876 -31.79 29.06 38.76
CA VAL A 876 -30.62 29.57 38.03
C VAL A 876 -30.55 28.97 36.62
N ALA A 877 -30.93 27.71 36.44
CA ALA A 877 -30.98 27.06 35.13
C ALA A 877 -31.98 27.69 34.15
N SER A 878 -33.20 28.04 34.59
CA SER A 878 -34.20 28.69 33.72
C SER A 878 -33.85 30.14 33.40
N HIS A 879 -33.27 30.87 34.37
CA HIS A 879 -32.77 32.23 34.16
C HIS A 879 -31.57 32.25 33.20
N ALA A 880 -30.62 31.33 33.39
CA ALA A 880 -29.47 31.15 32.52
C ALA A 880 -29.90 30.76 31.09
N ALA A 881 -30.85 29.84 30.94
CA ALA A 881 -31.37 29.47 29.62
C ALA A 881 -31.87 30.68 28.82
N TYR A 882 -32.65 31.57 29.45
CA TYR A 882 -33.15 32.77 28.77
C TYR A 882 -32.03 33.77 28.44
N ALA A 883 -31.13 34.06 29.39
CA ALA A 883 -30.04 35.01 29.19
C ALA A 883 -29.03 34.51 28.13
N MET A 884 -28.67 33.23 28.16
CA MET A 884 -27.77 32.57 27.20
C MET A 884 -28.39 32.52 25.81
N ASN A 885 -29.70 32.25 25.70
CA ASN A 885 -30.41 32.39 24.43
C ASN A 885 -30.38 33.82 23.91
N LEU A 886 -30.80 34.80 24.72
CA LEU A 886 -30.91 36.19 24.27
C LEU A 886 -29.55 36.71 23.79
N TYR A 887 -28.47 36.41 24.51
CA TYR A 887 -27.09 36.67 24.08
C TYR A 887 -26.74 36.03 22.71
N TYR A 888 -27.02 34.74 22.54
CA TYR A 888 -26.78 34.04 21.28
C TYR A 888 -27.55 34.66 20.10
N GLN A 889 -28.82 35.04 20.31
CA GLN A 889 -29.65 35.67 19.28
C GLN A 889 -29.13 37.07 18.89
N THR A 890 -28.73 37.90 19.86
CA THR A 890 -28.29 39.29 19.59
C THR A 890 -26.88 39.37 19.03
N GLN A 891 -25.95 38.50 19.46
CA GLN A 891 -24.54 38.54 19.04
C GLN A 891 -24.28 37.87 17.68
N GLY A 892 -25.32 37.63 16.88
CA GLY A 892 -25.21 37.14 15.50
C GLY A 892 -25.25 35.62 15.31
N LYS A 893 -25.78 34.86 16.29
CA LYS A 893 -26.10 33.41 16.18
C LYS A 893 -24.94 32.48 15.77
N ASN A 894 -23.69 32.87 16.02
CA ASN A 894 -22.56 31.99 15.75
C ASN A 894 -22.43 30.88 16.82
N PRO A 895 -21.94 29.67 16.49
CA PRO A 895 -21.86 28.57 17.45
C PRO A 895 -21.07 28.90 18.73
N TRP A 896 -20.00 29.69 18.63
CA TRP A 896 -19.20 30.12 19.78
C TRP A 896 -19.94 31.07 20.73
N ASN A 897 -20.98 31.78 20.26
CA ASN A 897 -21.86 32.58 21.12
C ASN A 897 -22.79 31.69 21.98
N CYS A 898 -22.82 30.38 21.73
CA CYS A 898 -23.51 29.36 22.51
C CYS A 898 -22.54 28.28 23.03
N ASP A 899 -21.32 28.68 23.41
CA ASP A 899 -20.40 27.81 24.14
C ASP A 899 -20.50 28.00 25.66
N PHE A 900 -20.36 29.25 26.14
CA PHE A 900 -20.34 29.62 27.56
C PHE A 900 -19.40 28.72 28.39
N SER A 901 -18.12 28.65 28.02
CA SER A 901 -17.13 27.74 28.63
C SER A 901 -17.59 26.27 28.59
N GLN A 902 -18.09 25.85 27.43
CA GLN A 902 -18.72 24.56 27.14
C GLN A 902 -19.98 24.22 27.98
N THR A 903 -20.55 25.14 28.75
CA THR A 903 -21.75 24.86 29.58
C THR A 903 -23.08 25.02 28.82
N ALA A 904 -23.06 25.60 27.62
CA ALA A 904 -24.23 25.76 26.74
C ALA A 904 -24.31 24.72 25.62
N THR A 905 -25.49 24.58 25.02
CA THR A 905 -25.74 23.82 23.79
C THR A 905 -26.86 24.47 22.98
N LEU A 906 -26.83 24.29 21.66
CA LEU A 906 -27.97 24.65 20.81
C LEU A 906 -29.05 23.56 20.86
N THR A 907 -30.30 23.98 20.76
CA THR A 907 -31.48 23.12 20.60
C THR A 907 -32.38 23.61 19.47
N SER A 908 -33.00 22.67 18.76
CA SER A 908 -34.07 22.92 17.77
C SER A 908 -35.47 22.90 18.39
N GLN A 909 -35.60 22.44 19.64
CA GLN A 909 -36.86 22.50 20.38
C GLN A 909 -37.05 23.91 20.95
N ASN A 910 -38.19 24.55 20.68
CA ASN A 910 -38.50 25.87 21.20
C ASN A 910 -38.62 25.81 22.75
N PRO A 911 -37.76 26.48 23.53
CA PRO A 911 -37.78 26.44 24.98
C PRO A 911 -38.76 27.46 25.60
N SER A 912 -39.62 28.09 24.79
CA SER A 912 -40.67 29.00 25.27
C SER A 912 -41.77 28.24 26.03
N TYR A 913 -42.29 28.83 27.10
CA TYR A 913 -43.37 28.26 27.91
C TYR A 913 -44.21 29.37 28.57
N ASN A 914 -45.50 29.13 28.79
CA ASN A 914 -46.42 30.10 29.41
C ASN A 914 -46.35 31.49 28.73
N ALA A 915 -45.93 32.53 29.46
CA ALA A 915 -45.70 33.88 28.95
C ALA A 915 -44.21 34.15 28.57
N CYS A 916 -43.31 33.20 28.83
CA CYS A 916 -41.90 33.33 28.53
C CYS A 916 -41.61 32.95 27.07
N THR A 917 -41.52 33.95 26.20
CA THR A 917 -41.16 33.77 24.78
C THR A 917 -39.67 33.94 24.58
N TYR A 918 -38.98 32.86 24.19
CA TYR A 918 -37.58 32.88 23.79
C TYR A 918 -37.47 33.31 22.32
N PRO A 919 -36.83 34.46 22.00
CA PRO A 919 -36.62 34.85 20.62
C PRO A 919 -35.72 33.83 19.91
N GLY A 920 -35.95 33.56 18.61
CA GLY A 920 -35.01 32.79 17.80
C GLY A 920 -35.53 32.15 16.52
N GLY A 921 -36.79 31.72 16.50
CA GLY A 921 -37.39 30.97 15.39
C GLY A 921 -38.84 31.36 15.08
N SER A 922 -39.33 30.89 13.93
CA SER A 922 -40.74 30.93 13.54
C SER A 922 -41.56 29.86 14.27
N THR A 923 -42.86 30.12 14.44
CA THR A 923 -43.87 29.19 14.98
C THR A 923 -44.12 27.99 14.07
#